data_AF-A0AAJ7J4M1-F1
#
_entry.id   AF-A0AAJ7J4M1-F1
#
_cell.length_a   1.000
_cell.length_b   1.000
_cell.length_c   1.000
_cell.angle_alpha   90.00
_cell.angle_beta   90.00
_cell.angle_gamma   90.00
#
_symmetry.space_group_name_H-M   'P 1'
#
loop_
_entity.id
_entity.type
_entity.pdbx_description
1 polymer ?
#
loop_
_entity_poly.entity_id
_entity_poly.type
_entity_poly.pdbx_seq_one_letter_code
_entity_poly.pdbx_strand_id
1 'polypeptide(L)'
;MDNDAAALQNLERLMTEFFVPETTNERKRTIEQSFQEFAQQIDSWRPCLHFLSSTNNHYVSMFALSTLETTIGRRWPILLWEDRALTRSTLYTLSLERDVAPFVRNKVVKLVVDIARHDWPHFYPDFYSNILQLLGHKHTRLLGLIYLRTASEELATPRDDLPIHRKNELFRFLSAQVPLTLETLTILLREATKLQSRSGTVTPPPSPTGGQTVAPARAILDVERGLASGTTEVCIATLEVLAHLFSWIELSEHISTGLLDAIFTCANYHDAMNVKQIEMSVQAVTTINELLYRPLCSPDVTDRLLVEIFQNGVTLFQLLERLDSVNESYMEKLTEFLQLFVTNHLKRIESSPKFSVNTLLEVLCHHTFQQCSTVNGYLRSLDVWATLLENGQSRYSPVTLALCEQVLQKISFKLNTRTLKDLDTENLDENEETEWQHFLRCNIECLAKVADISPIPVFTLLYRTWREELMMFGELGTVIVNNQVILLNESEAANVHAHLRDLASTTQVLARLYSLFLGDDQNIDQTLAEEVVSQTLDACKFANTNQLYKASLQPAAIVIDLIEVHSQLLASLQAWCHWIASRPQKVKETFCRRCIDSCILALDYTTFCDNPLPTNLTHSATHLFQSITAILKPVLWDEPTFRNLISMMTYPFFKPDTIKVLRRALVNAIILPPGDGSIRERLLGTMISTLSTPLGSEGQPVPSESSISITVVPLTQLLEDCSASSTTIKKMLHSCLGPTINRILELLPYTIRCQSICEILLSFLHSVFSVLQQQLGPEFIQNAVQGMLHIYTRENISVGPALDQLLEILILVVSAPSNAFKAFVPSITTLCLGQVWPAVGNDLSAHPDTTLVLLKLFYSILMHRWQYFYNASILHTLGHTDEDEPVEHKEELVAILEAFGQALLQPDVNIFRQSLQGLEQLNVRWRLYQRTVFKVHLIERFLMALFTVLSQQSHNLLADEIATAIHSLASVNIAWFFGHFLPTFLSSCDGVDDMQKATLLENFDKSTDQPTLTRSVLQLIADLRCYQFFLRPG
;
A
#
# COMPACT_ATOMS: atom_id res chain seq x y z
N MET A 1 -25.05 -51.67 12.31
CA MET A 1 -26.38 -51.64 11.67
C MET A 1 -27.42 -51.03 12.63
N ASP A 2 -27.91 -51.71 13.66
CA ASP A 2 -28.91 -51.12 14.59
C ASP A 2 -28.38 -49.92 15.41
N ASN A 3 -27.09 -49.93 15.77
CA ASN A 3 -26.47 -48.86 16.54
C ASN A 3 -26.21 -47.59 15.68
N ASP A 4 -25.94 -47.75 14.38
CA ASP A 4 -25.62 -46.66 13.46
C ASP A 4 -26.87 -45.88 13.05
N ALA A 5 -28.02 -46.57 12.93
CA ALA A 5 -29.30 -45.93 12.65
C ALA A 5 -29.78 -45.05 13.83
N ALA A 6 -29.60 -45.54 15.08
CA ALA A 6 -29.91 -44.76 16.28
C ALA A 6 -28.97 -43.55 16.45
N ALA A 7 -27.68 -43.72 16.12
CA ALA A 7 -26.70 -42.63 16.11
C ALA A 7 -27.06 -41.56 15.07
N LEU A 8 -27.47 -41.96 13.86
CA LEU A 8 -27.91 -41.04 12.81
C LEU A 8 -29.13 -40.22 13.23
N GLN A 9 -30.16 -40.86 13.79
CA GLN A 9 -31.37 -40.18 14.24
C GLN A 9 -31.08 -39.16 15.36
N ASN A 10 -30.16 -39.50 16.27
CA ASN A 10 -29.71 -38.56 17.31
C ASN A 10 -28.92 -37.38 16.72
N LEU A 11 -28.06 -37.63 15.74
CA LEU A 11 -27.28 -36.59 15.05
C LEU A 11 -28.17 -35.62 14.27
N GLU A 12 -29.17 -36.13 13.54
CA GLU A 12 -30.17 -35.32 12.84
C GLU A 12 -30.94 -34.42 13.80
N ARG A 13 -31.34 -34.96 14.96
CA ARG A 13 -32.03 -34.19 16.00
C ARG A 13 -31.16 -33.06 16.56
N LEU A 14 -29.91 -33.36 16.92
CA LEU A 14 -28.99 -32.37 17.50
C LEU A 14 -28.59 -31.30 16.48
N MET A 15 -28.36 -31.66 15.21
CA MET A 15 -28.09 -30.70 14.15
C MET A 15 -29.27 -29.77 13.90
N THR A 16 -30.49 -30.32 13.89
CA THR A 16 -31.70 -29.50 13.72
C THR A 16 -31.89 -28.58 14.92
N GLU A 17 -31.66 -29.06 16.16
CA GLU A 17 -31.70 -28.24 17.38
C GLU A 17 -30.67 -27.10 17.35
N PHE A 18 -29.46 -27.35 16.83
CA PHE A 18 -28.39 -26.35 16.79
C PHE A 18 -28.74 -25.13 15.92
N PHE A 19 -29.38 -25.34 14.76
CA PHE A 19 -29.73 -24.27 13.81
C PHE A 19 -31.08 -23.60 14.08
N VAL A 20 -31.82 -24.04 15.09
CA VAL A 20 -33.07 -23.38 15.52
C VAL A 20 -32.75 -22.04 16.21
N PRO A 21 -33.43 -20.93 15.86
CA PRO A 21 -33.15 -19.61 16.43
C PRO A 21 -33.49 -19.49 17.93
N GLU A 22 -34.33 -20.38 18.46
CA GLU A 22 -34.75 -20.41 19.87
C GLU A 22 -33.73 -21.10 20.81
N THR A 23 -32.70 -21.75 20.26
CA THR A 23 -31.70 -22.48 21.05
C THR A 23 -30.70 -21.53 21.71
N THR A 24 -30.53 -21.65 23.04
CA THR A 24 -29.64 -20.79 23.82
C THR A 24 -28.15 -20.99 23.45
N ASN A 25 -27.34 -19.94 23.64
CA ASN A 25 -25.89 -20.01 23.37
C ASN A 25 -25.17 -21.08 24.21
N GLU A 26 -25.62 -21.30 25.46
CA GLU A 26 -25.08 -22.36 26.31
C GLU A 26 -25.36 -23.75 25.72
N ARG A 27 -26.60 -23.97 25.25
CA ARG A 27 -26.98 -25.25 24.63
C ARG A 27 -26.24 -25.49 23.32
N LYS A 28 -26.04 -24.45 22.49
CA LYS A 28 -25.23 -24.53 21.27
C LYS A 28 -23.79 -24.95 21.56
N ARG A 29 -23.15 -24.39 22.60
CA ARG A 29 -21.80 -24.80 23.04
C ARG A 29 -21.74 -26.26 23.50
N THR A 30 -22.75 -26.74 24.23
CA THR A 30 -22.80 -28.16 24.63
C THR A 30 -22.93 -29.08 23.42
N ILE A 31 -23.74 -28.70 22.44
CA ILE A 31 -23.90 -29.46 21.19
C ILE A 31 -22.58 -29.45 20.40
N GLU A 32 -21.90 -28.31 20.27
CA GLU A 32 -20.58 -28.21 19.62
C GLU A 32 -19.52 -29.09 20.29
N GLN A 33 -19.46 -29.09 21.64
CA GLN A 33 -18.55 -29.97 22.38
C GLN A 33 -18.81 -31.44 22.05
N SER A 34 -20.07 -31.87 22.00
CA SER A 34 -20.41 -33.25 21.64
C SER A 34 -20.01 -33.62 20.21
N PHE A 35 -20.09 -32.68 19.27
CA PHE A 35 -19.64 -32.87 17.89
C PHE A 35 -18.11 -32.91 17.77
N GLN A 36 -17.40 -32.09 18.55
CA GLN A 36 -15.94 -32.12 18.63
C GLN A 36 -15.45 -33.45 19.23
N GLU A 37 -16.05 -33.91 20.32
CA GLU A 37 -15.74 -35.20 20.94
C GLU A 37 -15.95 -36.36 19.96
N PHE A 38 -17.05 -36.36 19.20
CA PHE A 38 -17.29 -37.36 18.16
C PHE A 38 -16.24 -37.29 17.04
N ALA A 39 -15.94 -36.09 16.51
CA ALA A 39 -14.98 -35.91 15.42
C ALA A 39 -13.55 -36.31 15.82
N GLN A 40 -13.18 -36.16 17.09
CA GLN A 40 -11.86 -36.53 17.61
C GLN A 40 -11.62 -38.06 17.61
N GLN A 41 -12.67 -38.88 17.71
CA GLN A 41 -12.54 -40.35 17.73
C GLN A 41 -11.79 -40.88 16.49
N ILE A 42 -11.02 -41.96 16.66
CA ILE A 42 -10.18 -42.52 15.58
C ILE A 42 -11.04 -43.10 14.45
N ASP A 43 -12.13 -43.78 14.82
CA ASP A 43 -13.03 -44.48 13.89
C ASP A 43 -14.27 -43.68 13.47
N SER A 44 -14.35 -42.39 13.82
CA SER A 44 -15.52 -41.53 13.54
C SER A 44 -15.85 -41.43 12.05
N TRP A 45 -14.86 -41.62 11.18
CA TRP A 45 -15.01 -41.62 9.74
C TRP A 45 -15.88 -42.79 9.22
N ARG A 46 -15.89 -43.95 9.90
CA ARG A 46 -16.67 -45.14 9.46
C ARG A 46 -18.19 -44.91 9.56
N PRO A 47 -18.75 -44.47 10.72
CA PRO A 47 -20.15 -44.09 10.81
C PRO A 47 -20.52 -42.94 9.86
N CYS A 48 -19.62 -41.97 9.64
CA CYS A 48 -19.87 -40.87 8.72
C CYS A 48 -20.12 -41.34 7.27
N LEU A 49 -19.43 -42.38 6.79
CA LEU A 49 -19.72 -42.96 5.48
C LEU A 49 -21.13 -43.53 5.37
N HIS A 50 -21.61 -44.18 6.44
CA HIS A 50 -22.98 -44.71 6.51
C HIS A 50 -24.03 -43.59 6.65
N PHE A 51 -23.70 -42.50 7.36
CA PHE A 51 -24.60 -41.35 7.47
C PHE A 51 -24.85 -40.70 6.11
N LEU A 52 -23.80 -40.55 5.29
CA LEU A 52 -23.91 -39.93 3.97
C LEU A 52 -24.79 -40.70 2.99
N SER A 53 -24.82 -42.03 3.05
CA SER A 53 -25.70 -42.84 2.20
C SER A 53 -27.15 -42.89 2.69
N SER A 54 -27.41 -42.47 3.93
CA SER A 54 -28.67 -42.76 4.64
C SER A 54 -29.45 -41.52 5.08
N THR A 55 -28.87 -40.32 4.99
CA THR A 55 -29.51 -39.06 5.42
C THR A 55 -29.88 -38.17 4.25
N ASN A 56 -31.02 -37.47 4.38
CA ASN A 56 -31.39 -36.36 3.50
C ASN A 56 -31.13 -34.99 4.17
N ASN A 57 -30.59 -34.97 5.39
CA ASN A 57 -30.32 -33.73 6.12
C ASN A 57 -28.96 -33.15 5.69
N HIS A 58 -28.98 -31.97 5.05
CA HIS A 58 -27.76 -31.32 4.57
C HIS A 58 -26.78 -30.94 5.68
N TYR A 59 -27.26 -30.63 6.90
CA TYR A 59 -26.40 -30.31 8.03
C TYR A 59 -25.60 -31.53 8.50
N VAL A 60 -26.26 -32.68 8.56
CA VAL A 60 -25.61 -33.96 8.88
C VAL A 60 -24.62 -34.35 7.80
N SER A 61 -24.98 -34.14 6.53
CA SER A 61 -24.08 -34.38 5.40
C SER A 61 -22.81 -33.53 5.50
N MET A 62 -22.94 -32.23 5.75
CA MET A 62 -21.78 -31.33 5.89
C MET A 62 -20.90 -31.67 7.09
N PHE A 63 -21.51 -32.04 8.22
CA PHE A 63 -20.75 -32.51 9.38
C PHE A 63 -19.97 -33.79 9.07
N ALA A 64 -20.62 -34.80 8.49
CA ALA A 64 -19.97 -36.05 8.12
C ALA A 64 -18.83 -35.83 7.11
N LEU A 65 -19.03 -34.95 6.12
CA LEU A 65 -17.98 -34.56 5.17
C LEU A 65 -16.83 -33.79 5.83
N SER A 66 -17.08 -32.97 6.85
CA SER A 66 -16.02 -32.24 7.57
C SER A 66 -15.17 -33.17 8.45
N THR A 67 -15.79 -34.18 9.06
CA THR A 67 -15.09 -35.25 9.77
C THR A 67 -14.25 -36.09 8.82
N LEU A 68 -14.77 -36.40 7.63
CA LEU A 68 -14.02 -37.09 6.58
C LEU A 68 -12.87 -36.24 6.03
N GLU A 69 -13.06 -34.93 5.84
CA GLU A 69 -11.99 -33.99 5.43
C GLU A 69 -10.82 -34.04 6.41
N THR A 70 -11.10 -34.01 7.71
CA THR A 70 -10.07 -34.10 8.75
C THR A 70 -9.34 -35.44 8.71
N THR A 71 -10.08 -36.52 8.45
CA THR A 71 -9.52 -37.87 8.32
C THR A 71 -8.63 -37.99 7.07
N ILE A 72 -9.07 -37.46 5.93
CA ILE A 72 -8.30 -37.44 4.68
C ILE A 72 -7.05 -36.56 4.84
N GLY A 73 -7.18 -35.35 5.37
CA GLY A 73 -6.05 -34.44 5.51
C GLY A 73 -5.00 -34.89 6.53
N ARG A 74 -5.39 -35.57 7.62
CA ARG A 74 -4.46 -35.90 8.72
C ARG A 74 -4.12 -37.38 8.83
N ARG A 75 -5.07 -38.28 8.56
CA ARG A 75 -4.96 -39.72 8.87
C ARG A 75 -4.86 -40.61 7.64
N TRP A 76 -4.97 -40.05 6.42
CA TRP A 76 -4.96 -40.82 5.18
C TRP A 76 -3.74 -41.74 5.02
N PRO A 77 -2.49 -41.32 5.30
CA PRO A 77 -1.33 -42.20 5.18
C PRO A 77 -1.33 -43.40 6.14
N ILE A 78 -2.10 -43.34 7.23
CA ILE A 78 -2.16 -44.34 8.30
C ILE A 78 -3.29 -45.36 8.03
N LEU A 79 -4.32 -44.98 7.28
CA LEU A 79 -5.45 -45.87 6.98
C LEU A 79 -5.03 -47.09 6.16
N LEU A 80 -5.68 -48.24 6.41
CA LEU A 80 -5.51 -49.44 5.61
C LEU A 80 -6.02 -49.22 4.17
N TRP A 81 -5.43 -49.94 3.21
CA TRP A 81 -5.82 -49.83 1.80
C TRP A 81 -7.31 -50.08 1.55
N GLU A 82 -7.90 -51.07 2.23
CA GLU A 82 -9.33 -51.42 2.11
C GLU A 82 -10.23 -50.25 2.53
N ASP A 83 -9.88 -49.60 3.64
CA ASP A 83 -10.59 -48.46 4.20
C ASP A 83 -10.49 -47.21 3.28
N ARG A 84 -9.31 -46.99 2.68
CA ARG A 84 -9.11 -45.93 1.67
C ARG A 84 -9.93 -46.18 0.41
N ALA A 85 -9.93 -47.43 -0.09
CA ALA A 85 -10.68 -47.81 -1.28
C ALA A 85 -12.19 -47.67 -1.07
N LEU A 86 -12.70 -48.08 0.10
CA LEU A 86 -14.11 -47.92 0.48
C LEU A 86 -14.49 -46.43 0.54
N THR A 87 -13.71 -45.62 1.26
CA THR A 87 -13.95 -44.17 1.39
C THR A 87 -14.00 -43.48 0.03
N ARG A 88 -13.01 -43.77 -0.83
CA ARG A 88 -12.94 -43.25 -2.19
C ARG A 88 -14.14 -43.64 -3.03
N SER A 89 -14.52 -44.93 -3.02
CA SER A 89 -15.65 -45.44 -3.81
C SER A 89 -16.98 -44.82 -3.38
N THR A 90 -17.21 -44.68 -2.07
CA THR A 90 -18.42 -44.09 -1.52
C THR A 90 -18.54 -42.61 -1.90
N LEU A 91 -17.47 -41.82 -1.69
CA LEU A 91 -17.49 -40.39 -2.05
C LEU A 91 -17.64 -40.16 -3.55
N TYR A 92 -16.96 -40.94 -4.39
CA TYR A 92 -17.12 -40.85 -5.84
C TYR A 92 -18.56 -41.19 -6.26
N THR A 93 -19.16 -42.23 -5.68
CA THR A 93 -20.55 -42.61 -5.99
C THR A 93 -21.54 -41.52 -5.59
N LEU A 94 -21.41 -40.96 -4.38
CA LEU A 94 -22.23 -39.85 -3.89
C LEU A 94 -22.12 -38.60 -4.76
N SER A 95 -20.95 -38.36 -5.38
CA SER A 95 -20.79 -37.22 -6.30
C SER A 95 -21.66 -37.33 -7.57
N LEU A 96 -21.97 -38.56 -7.99
CA LEU A 96 -22.76 -38.87 -9.20
C LEU A 96 -24.27 -38.85 -8.92
N GLU A 97 -24.68 -38.91 -7.66
CA GLU A 97 -26.08 -38.93 -7.26
C GLU A 97 -26.78 -37.60 -7.53
N ARG A 98 -28.00 -37.69 -8.09
CA ARG A 98 -28.74 -36.52 -8.56
C ARG A 98 -29.39 -35.71 -7.44
N ASP A 99 -29.78 -36.39 -6.36
CA ASP A 99 -30.58 -35.82 -5.27
C ASP A 99 -29.74 -35.05 -4.24
N VAL A 100 -28.41 -35.06 -4.38
CA VAL A 100 -27.48 -34.33 -3.50
C VAL A 100 -27.46 -32.84 -3.85
N ALA A 101 -27.65 -31.98 -2.85
CA ALA A 101 -27.61 -30.53 -3.00
C ALA A 101 -26.24 -30.03 -3.55
N PRO A 102 -26.20 -28.97 -4.39
CA PRO A 102 -24.97 -28.54 -5.07
C PRO A 102 -23.78 -28.23 -4.14
N PHE A 103 -24.01 -27.54 -3.01
CA PHE A 103 -22.93 -27.22 -2.07
C PHE A 103 -22.36 -28.46 -1.35
N VAL A 104 -23.22 -29.46 -1.05
CA VAL A 104 -22.79 -30.75 -0.50
C VAL A 104 -21.99 -31.51 -1.56
N ARG A 105 -22.47 -31.53 -2.81
CA ARG A 105 -21.77 -32.17 -3.94
C ARG A 105 -20.40 -31.54 -4.17
N ASN A 106 -20.28 -30.22 -4.15
CA ASN A 106 -18.99 -29.52 -4.30
C ASN A 106 -18.03 -29.89 -3.16
N LYS A 107 -18.53 -30.04 -1.93
CA LYS A 107 -17.73 -30.54 -0.80
C LYS A 107 -17.27 -31.99 -1.03
N VAL A 108 -18.14 -32.88 -1.51
CA VAL A 108 -17.77 -34.27 -1.85
C VAL A 108 -16.69 -34.29 -2.94
N VAL A 109 -16.84 -33.50 -4.01
CA VAL A 109 -15.85 -33.37 -5.09
C VAL A 109 -14.51 -32.95 -4.53
N LYS A 110 -14.48 -31.92 -3.67
CA LYS A 110 -13.26 -31.48 -2.98
C LYS A 110 -12.59 -32.63 -2.22
N LEU A 111 -13.33 -33.41 -1.43
CA LEU A 111 -12.74 -34.55 -0.71
C LEU A 111 -12.18 -35.63 -1.64
N VAL A 112 -12.81 -35.89 -2.78
CA VAL A 112 -12.29 -36.85 -3.77
C VAL A 112 -10.99 -36.32 -4.40
N VAL A 113 -10.89 -35.01 -4.63
CA VAL A 113 -9.65 -34.36 -5.08
C VAL A 113 -8.57 -34.37 -3.99
N ASP A 114 -8.94 -34.14 -2.72
CA ASP A 114 -8.02 -34.24 -1.57
C ASP A 114 -7.46 -35.66 -1.43
N ILE A 115 -8.26 -36.70 -1.73
CA ILE A 115 -7.76 -38.08 -1.83
C ILE A 115 -6.76 -38.22 -2.98
N ALA A 116 -7.08 -37.69 -4.16
CA ALA A 116 -6.19 -37.73 -5.33
C ALA A 116 -4.87 -36.99 -5.08
N ARG A 117 -4.90 -35.91 -4.31
CA ARG A 117 -3.72 -35.15 -3.86
C ARG A 117 -2.71 -36.04 -3.15
N HIS A 118 -3.16 -37.05 -2.39
CA HIS A 118 -2.28 -38.05 -1.76
C HIS A 118 -1.96 -39.25 -2.66
N ASP A 119 -2.93 -39.75 -3.42
CA ASP A 119 -2.83 -41.08 -4.05
C ASP A 119 -2.54 -41.06 -5.57
N TRP A 120 -2.78 -39.96 -6.29
CA TRP A 120 -2.58 -39.88 -7.74
C TRP A 120 -1.10 -39.66 -8.11
N PRO A 121 -0.54 -40.30 -9.15
CA PRO A 121 -1.16 -41.26 -10.06
C PRO A 121 -1.01 -42.74 -9.64
N HIS A 122 -0.19 -43.06 -8.63
CA HIS A 122 0.20 -44.44 -8.33
C HIS A 122 -0.90 -45.29 -7.69
N PHE A 123 -1.59 -44.75 -6.69
CA PHE A 123 -2.63 -45.44 -5.91
C PHE A 123 -4.05 -45.10 -6.39
N TYR A 124 -4.18 -44.07 -7.23
CA TYR A 124 -5.44 -43.69 -7.87
C TYR A 124 -5.25 -43.32 -9.36
N PRO A 125 -4.83 -44.26 -10.23
CA PRO A 125 -4.46 -43.96 -11.62
C PRO A 125 -5.62 -43.43 -12.46
N ASP A 126 -6.84 -43.93 -12.25
CA ASP A 126 -8.00 -43.59 -13.08
C ASP A 126 -8.62 -42.23 -12.78
N PHE A 127 -8.11 -41.51 -11.76
CA PHE A 127 -8.68 -40.25 -11.28
C PHE A 127 -8.89 -39.23 -12.41
N TYR A 128 -7.82 -38.92 -13.16
CA TYR A 128 -7.89 -37.90 -14.21
C TYR A 128 -8.71 -38.37 -15.42
N SER A 129 -8.61 -39.65 -15.79
CA SER A 129 -9.43 -40.22 -16.87
C SER A 129 -10.92 -40.18 -16.54
N ASN A 130 -11.30 -40.36 -15.28
CA ASN A 130 -12.69 -40.24 -14.84
C ASN A 130 -13.21 -38.81 -15.05
N ILE A 131 -12.40 -37.78 -14.77
CA ILE A 131 -12.77 -36.38 -15.04
C ILE A 131 -13.05 -36.18 -16.53
N LEU A 132 -12.16 -36.66 -17.40
CA LEU A 132 -12.33 -36.55 -18.86
C LEU A 132 -13.59 -37.30 -19.36
N GLN A 133 -13.90 -38.46 -18.78
CA GLN A 133 -15.14 -39.19 -19.10
C GLN A 133 -16.39 -38.41 -18.69
N LEU A 134 -16.40 -37.79 -17.50
CA LEU A 134 -17.50 -36.95 -17.03
C LEU A 134 -17.75 -35.75 -17.97
N LEU A 135 -16.68 -35.15 -18.51
CA LEU A 135 -16.75 -34.07 -19.50
C LEU A 135 -17.33 -34.54 -20.85
N GLY A 136 -17.14 -35.80 -21.22
CA GLY A 136 -17.67 -36.37 -22.47
C GLY A 136 -19.20 -36.47 -22.51
N HIS A 137 -19.85 -36.74 -21.37
CA HIS A 137 -21.29 -37.02 -21.33
C HIS A 137 -22.14 -35.80 -20.95
N LYS A 138 -23.15 -35.47 -21.78
CA LYS A 138 -24.00 -34.26 -21.65
C LYS A 138 -24.58 -34.02 -20.26
N HIS A 139 -25.01 -35.06 -19.54
CA HIS A 139 -25.64 -34.93 -18.22
C HIS A 139 -24.64 -34.75 -17.06
N THR A 140 -23.37 -35.08 -17.27
CA THR A 140 -22.32 -35.02 -16.23
C THR A 140 -21.27 -33.95 -16.50
N ARG A 141 -21.36 -33.22 -17.63
CA ARG A 141 -20.33 -32.22 -18.02
C ARG A 141 -20.06 -31.19 -16.93
N LEU A 142 -21.11 -30.65 -16.31
CA LEU A 142 -20.96 -29.65 -15.25
C LEU A 142 -20.22 -30.24 -14.04
N LEU A 143 -20.53 -31.47 -13.65
CA LEU A 143 -19.81 -32.17 -12.59
C LEU A 143 -18.35 -32.41 -12.96
N GLY A 144 -18.08 -32.81 -14.22
CA GLY A 144 -16.71 -32.93 -14.74
C GLY A 144 -15.92 -31.62 -14.69
N LEU A 145 -16.56 -30.49 -15.00
CA LEU A 145 -15.94 -29.16 -14.91
C LEU A 145 -15.64 -28.76 -13.46
N ILE A 146 -16.55 -29.04 -12.52
CA ILE A 146 -16.31 -28.82 -11.09
C ILE A 146 -15.12 -29.67 -10.62
N TYR A 147 -15.09 -30.96 -10.97
CA TYR A 147 -13.95 -31.83 -10.68
C TYR A 147 -12.63 -31.28 -11.23
N LEU A 148 -12.63 -30.84 -12.49
CA LEU A 148 -11.44 -30.31 -13.13
C LEU A 148 -10.96 -29.00 -12.50
N ARG A 149 -11.88 -28.09 -12.16
CA ARG A 149 -11.58 -26.84 -11.47
C ARG A 149 -10.95 -27.12 -10.11
N THR A 150 -11.61 -27.91 -9.28
CA THR A 150 -11.13 -28.24 -7.93
C THR A 150 -9.80 -29.03 -7.99
N ALA A 151 -9.64 -29.93 -8.96
CA ALA A 151 -8.36 -30.59 -9.20
C ALA A 151 -7.25 -29.61 -9.60
N SER A 152 -7.56 -28.60 -10.42
CA SER A 152 -6.60 -27.56 -10.75
C SER A 152 -6.20 -26.72 -9.52
N GLU A 153 -7.17 -26.31 -8.69
CA GLU A 153 -6.95 -25.49 -7.49
C GLU A 153 -6.10 -26.23 -6.44
N GLU A 154 -6.41 -27.50 -6.15
CA GLU A 154 -5.75 -28.24 -5.06
C GLU A 154 -4.48 -29.00 -5.50
N LEU A 155 -4.32 -29.32 -6.80
CA LEU A 155 -3.13 -30.04 -7.30
C LEU A 155 -2.07 -29.13 -7.95
N ALA A 156 -2.45 -28.04 -8.60
CA ALA A 156 -1.50 -27.10 -9.22
C ALA A 156 -0.96 -26.09 -8.19
N THR A 157 -1.84 -25.61 -7.32
CA THR A 157 -1.54 -24.64 -6.25
C THR A 157 -1.87 -25.23 -4.87
N PRO A 158 -1.24 -26.36 -4.48
CA PRO A 158 -1.55 -27.03 -3.23
C PRO A 158 -1.20 -26.15 -2.02
N ARG A 159 -2.10 -26.17 -1.03
CA ARG A 159 -1.92 -25.59 0.31
C ARG A 159 -0.62 -26.09 0.99
N ASP A 160 -0.15 -25.37 2.01
CA ASP A 160 1.14 -25.61 2.70
C ASP A 160 1.20 -26.82 3.65
N ASP A 161 0.24 -27.74 3.53
CA ASP A 161 0.12 -29.01 4.23
C ASP A 161 0.69 -30.20 3.45
N LEU A 162 1.33 -29.98 2.30
CA LEU A 162 2.08 -31.00 1.55
C LEU A 162 3.59 -30.70 1.46
N PRO A 163 4.44 -31.75 1.55
CA PRO A 163 5.87 -31.62 1.29
C PRO A 163 6.16 -31.11 -0.13
N ILE A 164 7.22 -30.30 -0.29
CA ILE A 164 7.56 -29.63 -1.55
C ILE A 164 7.79 -30.65 -2.69
N HIS A 165 8.41 -31.78 -2.41
CA HIS A 165 8.61 -32.86 -3.40
C HIS A 165 7.27 -33.32 -4.00
N ARG A 166 6.25 -33.50 -3.15
CA ARG A 166 4.93 -33.93 -3.58
C ARG A 166 4.21 -32.85 -4.38
N LYS A 167 4.34 -31.58 -3.98
CA LYS A 167 3.81 -30.44 -4.74
C LYS A 167 4.38 -30.42 -6.18
N ASN A 168 5.70 -30.55 -6.32
CA ASN A 168 6.38 -30.57 -7.62
C ASN A 168 5.98 -31.79 -8.47
N GLU A 169 5.82 -32.96 -7.85
CA GLU A 169 5.36 -34.17 -8.51
C GLU A 169 3.94 -34.01 -9.08
N LEU A 170 2.99 -33.54 -8.25
CA LEU A 170 1.62 -33.26 -8.68
C LEU A 170 1.55 -32.24 -9.81
N PHE A 171 2.30 -31.13 -9.67
CA PHE A 171 2.38 -30.09 -10.71
C PHE A 171 2.89 -30.65 -12.04
N ARG A 172 3.93 -31.49 -12.00
CA ARG A 172 4.49 -32.12 -13.21
C ARG A 172 3.48 -33.05 -13.89
N PHE A 173 2.80 -33.90 -13.12
CA PHE A 173 1.80 -34.80 -13.69
C PHE A 173 0.58 -34.05 -14.24
N LEU A 174 0.12 -33.00 -13.55
CA LEU A 174 -1.00 -32.19 -14.02
C LEU A 174 -0.63 -31.41 -15.28
N SER A 175 0.57 -30.84 -15.33
CA SER A 175 1.11 -30.15 -16.51
C SER A 175 1.13 -31.05 -17.74
N ALA A 176 1.43 -32.35 -17.58
CA ALA A 176 1.40 -33.31 -18.68
C ALA A 176 -0.01 -33.54 -19.27
N GLN A 177 -1.08 -33.27 -18.51
CA GLN A 177 -2.47 -33.43 -18.97
C GLN A 177 -3.04 -32.16 -19.61
N VAL A 178 -2.39 -31.00 -19.44
CA VAL A 178 -2.86 -29.70 -19.91
C VAL A 178 -3.24 -29.67 -21.40
N PRO A 179 -2.43 -30.20 -22.35
CA PRO A 179 -2.77 -30.12 -23.78
C PRO A 179 -4.13 -30.78 -24.11
N LEU A 180 -4.35 -31.99 -23.59
CA LEU A 180 -5.58 -32.77 -23.80
C LEU A 180 -6.79 -32.08 -23.17
N THR A 181 -6.59 -31.49 -22.00
CA THR A 181 -7.62 -30.77 -21.26
C THR A 181 -8.05 -29.49 -21.99
N LEU A 182 -7.09 -28.70 -22.49
CA LEU A 182 -7.40 -27.51 -23.27
C LEU A 182 -8.14 -27.85 -24.57
N GLU A 183 -7.77 -28.93 -25.26
CA GLU A 183 -8.50 -29.40 -26.44
C GLU A 183 -9.95 -29.77 -26.10
N THR A 184 -10.15 -30.51 -25.01
CA THR A 184 -11.49 -30.91 -24.52
C THR A 184 -12.36 -29.70 -24.20
N LEU A 185 -11.82 -28.71 -23.46
CA LEU A 185 -12.54 -27.47 -23.11
C LEU A 185 -12.83 -26.63 -24.36
N THR A 186 -11.93 -26.60 -25.34
CA THR A 186 -12.14 -25.91 -26.63
C THR A 186 -13.34 -26.50 -27.38
N ILE A 187 -13.45 -27.83 -27.42
CA ILE A 187 -14.57 -28.53 -28.06
C ILE A 187 -15.88 -28.18 -27.34
N LEU A 188 -15.89 -28.19 -26.00
CA LEU A 188 -17.07 -27.85 -25.20
C LEU A 188 -17.56 -26.41 -25.44
N LEU A 189 -16.66 -25.43 -25.46
CA LEU A 189 -17.01 -24.03 -25.77
C LEU A 189 -17.58 -23.89 -27.19
N ARG A 190 -16.97 -24.55 -28.18
CA ARG A 190 -17.44 -24.52 -29.57
C ARG A 190 -18.80 -25.19 -29.76
N GLU A 191 -19.08 -26.27 -29.03
CA GLU A 191 -20.40 -26.91 -29.06
C GLU A 191 -21.49 -25.99 -28.49
N ALA A 192 -21.20 -25.36 -27.36
CA ALA A 192 -22.16 -24.52 -26.65
C ALA A 192 -22.46 -23.20 -27.39
N THR A 193 -21.44 -22.54 -27.96
CA THR A 193 -21.59 -21.33 -28.79
C THR A 193 -22.38 -21.57 -30.08
N LYS A 194 -22.16 -22.70 -30.76
CA LYS A 194 -22.93 -23.07 -31.97
C LYS A 194 -24.42 -23.29 -31.69
N LEU A 195 -24.78 -23.87 -30.55
CA LEU A 195 -26.16 -24.11 -30.17
C LEU A 195 -26.92 -22.80 -29.87
N GLN A 196 -26.23 -21.80 -29.33
CA GLN A 196 -26.83 -20.47 -29.08
C GLN A 196 -27.14 -19.72 -30.38
N SER A 197 -26.26 -19.80 -31.39
CA SER A 197 -26.48 -19.13 -32.70
C SER A 197 -27.73 -19.63 -33.47
N ARG A 198 -28.20 -20.85 -33.20
CA ARG A 198 -29.35 -21.47 -33.87
C ARG A 198 -30.70 -21.14 -33.24
N SER A 199 -30.73 -20.67 -31.99
CA SER A 199 -31.98 -20.37 -31.28
C SER A 199 -32.64 -19.06 -31.74
N GLY A 200 -31.97 -18.26 -32.59
CA GLY A 200 -32.45 -16.97 -33.10
C GLY A 200 -33.19 -17.01 -34.44
N THR A 201 -33.33 -18.16 -35.11
CA THR A 201 -34.07 -18.22 -36.39
C THR A 201 -35.57 -18.43 -36.15
N VAL A 202 -36.31 -17.33 -36.16
CA VAL A 202 -37.78 -17.29 -36.18
C VAL A 202 -38.30 -18.03 -37.44
N THR A 203 -38.94 -19.18 -37.26
CA THR A 203 -39.74 -19.81 -38.32
C THR A 203 -41.01 -18.97 -38.58
N PRO A 204 -41.43 -18.73 -39.83
CA PRO A 204 -42.59 -17.89 -40.14
C PRO A 204 -43.92 -18.57 -39.73
N PRO A 205 -44.96 -17.81 -39.36
CA PRO A 205 -46.24 -18.38 -38.93
C PRO A 205 -47.05 -18.91 -40.13
N PRO A 206 -47.80 -20.02 -40.00
CA PRO A 206 -48.74 -20.46 -41.03
C PRO A 206 -50.02 -19.61 -41.01
N SER A 207 -50.61 -19.40 -42.18
CA SER A 207 -51.79 -18.56 -42.44
C SER A 207 -53.11 -19.11 -41.86
N PRO A 208 -54.16 -18.28 -41.66
CA PRO A 208 -55.36 -18.66 -40.92
C PRO A 208 -56.41 -19.28 -41.85
N THR A 209 -56.75 -20.54 -41.64
CA THR A 209 -57.98 -21.12 -42.21
C THR A 209 -58.57 -22.19 -41.29
N GLY A 210 -59.83 -21.99 -40.89
CA GLY A 210 -60.78 -23.06 -40.53
C GLY A 210 -60.64 -23.64 -39.13
N GLY A 211 -61.58 -23.29 -38.24
CA GLY A 211 -61.58 -23.72 -36.85
C GLY A 211 -61.83 -25.22 -36.64
N GLN A 212 -61.22 -25.76 -35.59
CA GLN A 212 -61.84 -26.65 -34.61
C GLN A 212 -60.89 -26.83 -33.42
N THR A 213 -61.47 -26.77 -32.23
CA THR A 213 -60.89 -26.92 -30.90
C THR A 213 -60.12 -28.23 -30.73
N VAL A 214 -58.78 -28.18 -30.67
CA VAL A 214 -57.90 -28.95 -29.75
C VAL A 214 -56.55 -28.22 -29.70
N ALA A 215 -56.14 -27.70 -28.54
CA ALA A 215 -54.74 -27.30 -28.32
C ALA A 215 -53.89 -28.57 -28.15
N PRO A 216 -52.83 -28.81 -28.96
CA PRO A 216 -51.91 -29.89 -28.68
C PRO A 216 -51.00 -29.47 -27.51
N ALA A 217 -51.06 -30.25 -26.43
CA ALA A 217 -50.17 -30.18 -25.28
C ALA A 217 -48.70 -30.44 -25.68
N ARG A 218 -48.00 -29.40 -26.15
CA ARG A 218 -46.55 -29.45 -26.45
C ARG A 218 -45.74 -28.29 -25.87
N ALA A 219 -46.27 -27.58 -24.87
CA ALA A 219 -45.58 -26.45 -24.22
C ALA A 219 -45.42 -26.61 -22.69
N ILE A 220 -45.48 -27.83 -22.14
CA ILE A 220 -45.38 -28.06 -20.67
C ILE A 220 -44.44 -29.25 -20.34
N LEU A 221 -43.37 -29.45 -21.11
CA LEU A 221 -42.34 -30.47 -20.78
C LEU A 221 -40.90 -29.94 -20.90
N ASP A 222 -40.67 -28.66 -20.62
CA ASP A 222 -39.31 -28.09 -20.43
C ASP A 222 -39.08 -27.62 -18.98
N VAL A 223 -39.63 -28.37 -18.02
CA VAL A 223 -39.34 -28.23 -16.58
C VAL A 223 -38.71 -29.53 -16.07
N GLU A 224 -37.61 -29.96 -16.68
CA GLU A 224 -36.73 -30.99 -16.15
C GLU A 224 -35.64 -30.35 -15.27
N ARG A 225 -36.06 -29.82 -14.11
CA ARG A 225 -35.16 -29.32 -13.06
C ARG A 225 -34.45 -30.50 -12.39
N GLY A 226 -33.12 -30.57 -12.55
CA GLY A 226 -32.27 -31.45 -11.74
C GLY A 226 -30.83 -31.57 -12.25
N LEU A 227 -30.63 -31.82 -13.55
CA LEU A 227 -29.28 -31.90 -14.17
C LEU A 227 -29.26 -31.54 -15.67
N ALA A 228 -30.35 -31.02 -16.22
CA ALA A 228 -30.37 -30.40 -17.55
C ALA A 228 -30.08 -28.89 -17.42
N SER A 229 -28.84 -28.58 -17.03
CA SER A 229 -28.32 -27.21 -16.94
C SER A 229 -28.15 -26.62 -18.35
N GLY A 230 -28.56 -25.36 -18.52
CA GLY A 230 -28.54 -24.67 -19.82
C GLY A 230 -27.13 -24.55 -20.41
N THR A 231 -27.03 -24.50 -21.73
CA THR A 231 -25.74 -24.39 -22.46
C THR A 231 -24.83 -23.26 -21.93
N THR A 232 -25.41 -22.18 -21.41
CA THR A 232 -24.69 -21.03 -20.83
C THR A 232 -23.96 -21.36 -19.52
N GLU A 233 -24.53 -22.18 -18.63
CA GLU A 233 -23.89 -22.53 -17.35
C GLU A 233 -22.65 -23.41 -17.56
N VAL A 234 -22.72 -24.30 -18.56
CA VAL A 234 -21.56 -25.08 -19.00
C VAL A 234 -20.47 -24.16 -19.58
N CYS A 235 -20.83 -23.13 -20.36
CA CYS A 235 -19.86 -22.14 -20.84
C CYS A 235 -19.17 -21.40 -19.69
N ILE A 236 -19.94 -20.87 -18.73
CA ILE A 236 -19.39 -20.13 -17.57
C ILE A 236 -18.41 -21.02 -16.81
N ALA A 237 -18.83 -22.23 -16.43
CA ALA A 237 -17.96 -23.17 -15.71
C ALA A 237 -16.72 -23.58 -16.54
N THR A 238 -16.83 -23.67 -17.86
CA THR A 238 -15.68 -23.96 -18.74
C THR A 238 -14.70 -22.78 -18.76
N LEU A 239 -15.19 -21.55 -18.81
CA LEU A 239 -14.37 -20.34 -18.77
C LEU A 239 -13.70 -20.15 -17.40
N GLU A 240 -14.40 -20.43 -16.29
CA GLU A 240 -13.81 -20.42 -14.94
C GLU A 240 -12.65 -21.41 -14.81
N VAL A 241 -12.81 -22.63 -15.34
CA VAL A 241 -11.72 -23.62 -15.39
C VAL A 241 -10.54 -23.08 -16.18
N LEU A 242 -10.79 -22.51 -17.37
CA LEU A 242 -9.74 -21.96 -18.22
C LEU A 242 -9.00 -20.79 -17.54
N ALA A 243 -9.73 -19.88 -16.89
CA ALA A 243 -9.16 -18.76 -16.14
C ALA A 243 -8.19 -19.27 -15.08
N HIS A 244 -8.61 -20.24 -14.26
CA HIS A 244 -7.74 -20.82 -13.24
C HIS A 244 -6.55 -21.59 -13.85
N LEU A 245 -6.74 -22.32 -14.96
CA LEU A 245 -5.65 -22.99 -15.67
C LEU A 245 -4.58 -22.00 -16.15
N PHE A 246 -4.99 -20.86 -16.74
CA PHE A 246 -4.07 -19.83 -17.21
C PHE A 246 -3.28 -19.16 -16.08
N SER A 247 -3.81 -19.17 -14.85
CA SER A 247 -3.12 -18.62 -13.69
C SER A 247 -1.81 -19.34 -13.33
N TRP A 248 -1.55 -20.57 -13.82
CA TRP A 248 -0.34 -21.34 -13.48
C TRP A 248 0.37 -22.05 -14.65
N ILE A 249 -0.28 -22.26 -15.80
CA ILE A 249 0.32 -22.94 -16.97
C ILE A 249 1.41 -22.09 -17.65
N GLU A 250 2.43 -22.76 -18.20
CA GLU A 250 3.37 -22.15 -19.16
C GLU A 250 2.71 -21.99 -20.54
N LEU A 251 2.34 -20.74 -20.87
CA LEU A 251 1.47 -20.36 -21.99
C LEU A 251 2.07 -20.58 -23.40
N SER A 252 3.39 -20.78 -23.51
CA SER A 252 4.14 -20.66 -24.78
C SER A 252 3.90 -21.77 -25.81
N GLU A 253 3.38 -22.93 -25.41
CA GLU A 253 3.24 -24.10 -26.31
C GLU A 253 1.81 -24.65 -26.44
N HIS A 254 0.88 -24.20 -25.59
CA HIS A 254 -0.37 -24.91 -25.35
C HIS A 254 -1.64 -24.20 -25.84
N ILE A 255 -1.57 -22.90 -26.18
CA ILE A 255 -2.75 -22.13 -26.60
C ILE A 255 -2.93 -22.23 -28.10
N SER A 256 -4.04 -22.85 -28.52
CA SER A 256 -4.45 -22.87 -29.93
C SER A 256 -5.26 -21.63 -30.30
N THR A 257 -5.13 -21.16 -31.55
CA THR A 257 -5.98 -20.09 -32.12
C THR A 257 -7.46 -20.44 -31.96
N GLY A 258 -7.79 -21.73 -32.09
CA GLY A 258 -9.14 -22.23 -31.97
C GLY A 258 -9.77 -22.11 -30.58
N LEU A 259 -8.95 -22.08 -29.52
CA LEU A 259 -9.39 -21.82 -28.15
C LEU A 259 -9.63 -20.32 -27.95
N LEU A 260 -8.72 -19.46 -28.42
CA LEU A 260 -8.89 -18.01 -28.37
C LEU A 260 -10.17 -17.57 -29.09
N ASP A 261 -10.39 -18.02 -30.32
CA ASP A 261 -11.60 -17.71 -31.09
C ASP A 261 -12.88 -18.07 -30.31
N ALA A 262 -12.86 -19.22 -29.61
CA ALA A 262 -14.01 -19.67 -28.83
C ALA A 262 -14.25 -18.79 -27.59
N ILE A 263 -13.19 -18.39 -26.88
CA ILE A 263 -13.29 -17.49 -25.72
C ILE A 263 -13.75 -16.10 -26.15
N PHE A 264 -13.17 -15.52 -27.20
CA PHE A 264 -13.58 -14.21 -27.73
C PHE A 264 -15.01 -14.22 -28.28
N THR A 265 -15.45 -15.34 -28.89
CA THR A 265 -16.86 -15.49 -29.28
C THR A 265 -17.80 -15.45 -28.08
N CYS A 266 -17.41 -16.02 -26.94
CA CYS A 266 -18.17 -15.93 -25.68
C CYS A 266 -18.13 -14.53 -25.05
N ALA A 267 -17.10 -13.73 -25.34
CA ALA A 267 -16.95 -12.37 -24.83
C ALA A 267 -17.81 -11.33 -25.59
N ASN A 268 -18.31 -11.67 -26.79
CA ASN A 268 -19.15 -10.75 -27.57
C ASN A 268 -20.36 -10.27 -26.79
N TYR A 269 -20.54 -8.96 -26.71
CA TYR A 269 -21.64 -8.32 -25.99
C TYR A 269 -22.74 -7.80 -26.93
N HIS A 270 -24.02 -7.93 -26.56
CA HIS A 270 -25.17 -7.49 -27.36
C HIS A 270 -26.27 -6.88 -26.48
N ASP A 271 -27.08 -5.96 -27.01
CA ASP A 271 -28.10 -5.21 -26.25
C ASP A 271 -29.17 -6.08 -25.58
N ALA A 272 -29.53 -7.21 -26.18
CA ALA A 272 -30.63 -8.08 -25.72
C ALA A 272 -30.15 -9.30 -24.90
N MET A 273 -29.08 -9.15 -24.13
CA MET A 273 -28.52 -10.25 -23.33
C MET A 273 -29.23 -10.43 -21.99
N ASN A 274 -29.50 -11.70 -21.65
CA ASN A 274 -29.97 -12.08 -20.31
C ASN A 274 -28.83 -11.96 -19.28
N VAL A 275 -29.17 -11.84 -17.99
CA VAL A 275 -28.19 -11.76 -16.88
C VAL A 275 -27.10 -12.85 -16.97
N LYS A 276 -27.47 -14.10 -17.26
CA LYS A 276 -26.52 -15.22 -17.42
C LYS A 276 -25.60 -15.10 -18.65
N GLN A 277 -26.06 -14.44 -19.72
CA GLN A 277 -25.23 -14.19 -20.91
C GLN A 277 -24.24 -13.04 -20.66
N ILE A 278 -24.65 -12.04 -19.87
CA ILE A 278 -23.74 -10.99 -19.39
C ILE A 278 -22.67 -11.61 -18.50
N GLU A 279 -23.05 -12.44 -17.54
CA GLU A 279 -22.11 -13.18 -16.66
C GLU A 279 -21.11 -14.03 -17.47
N MET A 280 -21.58 -14.73 -18.50
CA MET A 280 -20.72 -15.47 -19.42
C MET A 280 -19.71 -14.56 -20.15
N SER A 281 -20.15 -13.39 -20.60
CA SER A 281 -19.29 -12.43 -21.32
C SER A 281 -18.23 -11.82 -20.39
N VAL A 282 -18.63 -11.46 -19.17
CA VAL A 282 -17.72 -10.97 -18.11
C VAL A 282 -16.69 -12.03 -17.74
N GLN A 283 -17.12 -13.29 -17.58
CA GLN A 283 -16.22 -14.39 -17.29
C GLN A 283 -15.26 -14.69 -18.45
N ALA A 284 -15.71 -14.52 -19.70
CA ALA A 284 -14.87 -14.67 -20.87
C ALA A 284 -13.76 -13.61 -20.92
N VAL A 285 -14.09 -12.33 -20.67
CA VAL A 285 -13.07 -11.27 -20.58
C VAL A 285 -12.13 -11.50 -19.38
N THR A 286 -12.66 -11.95 -18.24
CA THR A 286 -11.82 -12.34 -17.09
C THR A 286 -10.83 -13.44 -17.46
N THR A 287 -11.28 -14.44 -18.21
CA THR A 287 -10.42 -15.53 -18.73
C THR A 287 -9.34 -15.00 -19.67
N ILE A 288 -9.65 -13.98 -20.48
CA ILE A 288 -8.66 -13.30 -21.33
C ILE A 288 -7.66 -12.50 -20.49
N ASN A 289 -8.12 -11.81 -19.44
CA ASN A 289 -7.25 -11.05 -18.54
C ASN A 289 -6.25 -11.96 -17.81
N GLU A 290 -6.66 -13.17 -17.41
CA GLU A 290 -5.78 -14.17 -16.81
C GLU A 290 -4.60 -14.56 -17.72
N LEU A 291 -4.79 -14.55 -19.05
CA LEU A 291 -3.70 -14.75 -20.00
C LEU A 291 -2.66 -13.63 -19.98
N LEU A 292 -3.04 -12.43 -19.55
CA LEU A 292 -2.22 -11.22 -19.62
C LEU A 292 -1.53 -10.85 -18.29
N TYR A 293 -1.94 -11.40 -17.15
CA TYR A 293 -1.30 -11.10 -15.86
C TYR A 293 0.17 -11.50 -15.80
N ARG A 294 0.54 -12.64 -16.41
CA ARG A 294 1.93 -13.12 -16.42
C ARG A 294 2.68 -12.61 -17.66
N PRO A 295 3.88 -12.03 -17.51
CA PRO A 295 4.71 -11.67 -18.66
C PRO A 295 5.08 -12.95 -19.42
N LEU A 296 4.71 -13.01 -20.70
CA LEU A 296 4.98 -14.16 -21.57
C LEU A 296 6.50 -14.21 -21.85
N CYS A 297 7.21 -15.26 -21.45
CA CYS A 297 8.68 -15.27 -21.40
C CYS A 297 9.40 -15.79 -22.67
N SER A 298 8.72 -16.44 -23.63
CA SER A 298 9.38 -17.05 -24.81
C SER A 298 9.28 -16.17 -26.09
N PRO A 299 10.35 -15.94 -26.89
CA PRO A 299 10.39 -14.87 -27.92
C PRO A 299 9.43 -14.97 -29.13
N ASP A 300 9.37 -16.09 -29.86
CA ASP A 300 8.83 -16.03 -31.24
C ASP A 300 7.36 -16.47 -31.41
N VAL A 301 6.85 -17.36 -30.54
CA VAL A 301 5.47 -17.88 -30.63
C VAL A 301 4.48 -16.93 -29.95
N THR A 302 4.88 -16.30 -28.85
CA THR A 302 3.99 -15.45 -28.05
C THR A 302 3.72 -14.09 -28.69
N ASP A 303 4.61 -13.58 -29.54
CA ASP A 303 4.38 -12.30 -30.24
C ASP A 303 3.21 -12.40 -31.23
N ARG A 304 3.08 -13.54 -31.91
CA ARG A 304 1.94 -13.82 -32.79
C ARG A 304 0.65 -13.93 -31.98
N LEU A 305 0.69 -14.66 -30.87
CA LEU A 305 -0.44 -14.84 -29.96
C LEU A 305 -0.92 -13.50 -29.40
N LEU A 306 -0.01 -12.63 -28.96
CA LEU A 306 -0.34 -11.33 -28.40
C LEU A 306 -0.96 -10.38 -29.43
N VAL A 307 -0.46 -10.40 -30.68
CA VAL A 307 -1.07 -9.62 -31.77
C VAL A 307 -2.49 -10.13 -32.07
N GLU A 308 -2.71 -11.43 -32.04
CA GLU A 308 -4.04 -12.04 -32.24
C GLU A 308 -5.01 -11.68 -31.11
N ILE A 309 -4.57 -11.78 -29.85
CA ILE A 309 -5.33 -11.34 -28.67
C ILE A 309 -5.70 -9.86 -28.80
N PHE A 310 -4.75 -9.02 -29.22
CA PHE A 310 -5.02 -7.60 -29.43
C PHE A 310 -6.03 -7.35 -30.56
N GLN A 311 -5.87 -8.01 -31.72
CA GLN A 311 -6.81 -7.87 -32.84
C GLN A 311 -8.23 -8.29 -32.45
N ASN A 312 -8.37 -9.42 -31.75
CA ASN A 312 -9.67 -9.86 -31.24
C ASN A 312 -10.21 -8.91 -30.17
N GLY A 313 -9.36 -8.37 -29.29
CA GLY A 313 -9.73 -7.31 -28.35
C GLY A 313 -10.29 -6.07 -29.05
N VAL A 314 -9.62 -5.58 -30.11
CA VAL A 314 -10.12 -4.45 -30.92
C VAL A 314 -11.50 -4.73 -31.49
N THR A 315 -11.78 -5.96 -31.94
CA THR A 315 -13.13 -6.30 -32.44
C THR A 315 -14.20 -6.21 -31.34
N LEU A 316 -13.86 -6.55 -30.09
CA LEU A 316 -14.79 -6.37 -28.95
C LEU A 316 -15.10 -4.88 -28.74
N PHE A 317 -14.08 -4.01 -28.75
CA PHE A 317 -14.30 -2.56 -28.62
C PHE A 317 -15.13 -1.99 -29.77
N GLN A 318 -14.89 -2.42 -31.01
CA GLN A 318 -15.70 -2.01 -32.17
C GLN A 318 -17.17 -2.45 -32.08
N LEU A 319 -17.45 -3.61 -31.48
CA LEU A 319 -18.81 -4.06 -31.22
C LEU A 319 -19.50 -3.18 -30.17
N LEU A 320 -18.76 -2.72 -29.16
CA LEU A 320 -19.29 -1.82 -28.13
C LEU A 320 -19.67 -0.44 -28.65
N GLU A 321 -18.98 0.08 -29.67
CA GLU A 321 -19.31 1.39 -30.29
C GLU A 321 -20.75 1.47 -30.80
N ARG A 322 -21.40 0.32 -31.01
CA ARG A 322 -22.75 0.20 -31.56
C ARG A 322 -23.84 0.07 -30.50
N LEU A 323 -23.47 0.02 -29.21
CA LEU A 323 -24.37 -0.27 -28.11
C LEU A 323 -24.64 1.00 -27.29
N ASP A 324 -25.89 1.18 -26.85
CA ASP A 324 -26.30 2.38 -26.10
C ASP A 324 -25.98 2.27 -24.60
N SER A 325 -25.95 1.05 -24.05
CA SER A 325 -25.67 0.81 -22.63
C SER A 325 -24.97 -0.52 -22.42
N VAL A 326 -23.93 -0.52 -21.60
CA VAL A 326 -23.11 -1.69 -21.29
C VAL A 326 -23.07 -1.88 -19.78
N ASN A 327 -23.05 -3.13 -19.33
CA ASN A 327 -22.91 -3.44 -17.91
C ASN A 327 -21.55 -2.98 -17.37
N GLU A 328 -21.55 -2.34 -16.20
CA GLU A 328 -20.35 -1.78 -15.56
C GLU A 328 -19.27 -2.84 -15.31
N SER A 329 -19.63 -4.04 -14.83
CA SER A 329 -18.64 -5.11 -14.58
C SER A 329 -17.92 -5.59 -15.84
N TYR A 330 -18.59 -5.53 -17.00
CA TYR A 330 -17.98 -5.86 -18.29
C TYR A 330 -17.00 -4.75 -18.71
N MET A 331 -17.37 -3.48 -18.52
CA MET A 331 -16.50 -2.33 -18.80
C MET A 331 -15.26 -2.30 -17.90
N GLU A 332 -15.39 -2.65 -16.62
CA GLU A 332 -14.26 -2.78 -15.71
C GLU A 332 -13.26 -3.82 -16.20
N LYS A 333 -13.75 -4.99 -16.63
CA LYS A 333 -12.89 -6.07 -17.17
C LYS A 333 -12.23 -5.71 -18.49
N LEU A 334 -12.86 -4.91 -19.35
CA LEU A 334 -12.21 -4.38 -20.56
C LEU A 334 -11.17 -3.29 -20.26
N THR A 335 -11.41 -2.46 -19.25
CA THR A 335 -10.41 -1.49 -18.79
C THR A 335 -9.18 -2.22 -18.25
N GLU A 336 -9.38 -3.27 -17.46
CA GLU A 336 -8.33 -4.16 -16.97
C GLU A 336 -7.58 -4.85 -18.11
N PHE A 337 -8.27 -5.31 -19.16
CA PHE A 337 -7.63 -5.85 -20.36
C PHE A 337 -6.61 -4.86 -20.96
N LEU A 338 -7.03 -3.61 -21.15
CA LEU A 338 -6.17 -2.55 -21.68
C LEU A 338 -4.99 -2.25 -20.74
N GLN A 339 -5.25 -2.17 -19.44
CA GLN A 339 -4.22 -1.95 -18.42
C GLN A 339 -3.14 -3.04 -18.44
N LEU A 340 -3.55 -4.32 -18.42
CA LEU A 340 -2.63 -5.46 -18.44
C LEU A 340 -1.85 -5.52 -19.74
N PHE A 341 -2.51 -5.27 -20.88
CA PHE A 341 -1.84 -5.26 -22.17
C PHE A 341 -0.77 -4.16 -22.26
N VAL A 342 -1.10 -2.93 -21.85
CA VAL A 342 -0.18 -1.78 -21.86
C VAL A 342 0.98 -1.99 -20.88
N THR A 343 0.69 -2.41 -19.66
CA THR A 343 1.69 -2.53 -18.58
C THR A 343 2.67 -3.68 -18.83
N ASN A 344 2.15 -4.86 -19.21
CA ASN A 344 2.96 -6.08 -19.23
C ASN A 344 3.51 -6.44 -20.63
N HIS A 345 2.82 -6.09 -21.71
CA HIS A 345 3.08 -6.67 -23.04
C HIS A 345 3.41 -5.67 -24.14
N LEU A 346 2.96 -4.40 -24.04
CA LEU A 346 3.09 -3.42 -25.12
C LEU A 346 4.54 -3.19 -25.57
N LYS A 347 5.48 -2.99 -24.64
CA LYS A 347 6.91 -2.70 -24.94
C LYS A 347 7.54 -3.72 -25.89
N ARG A 348 7.07 -4.97 -25.83
CA ARG A 348 7.57 -6.07 -26.63
C ARG A 348 7.01 -6.05 -28.06
N ILE A 349 5.72 -5.78 -28.20
CA ILE A 349 4.99 -5.86 -29.48
C ILE A 349 5.09 -4.54 -30.27
N GLU A 350 5.39 -3.43 -29.61
CA GLU A 350 5.43 -2.08 -30.21
C GLU A 350 6.40 -1.94 -31.40
N SER A 351 7.40 -2.82 -31.48
CA SER A 351 8.37 -2.86 -32.60
C SER A 351 7.92 -3.77 -33.75
N SER A 352 6.84 -4.53 -33.57
CA SER A 352 6.32 -5.47 -34.56
C SER A 352 5.56 -4.74 -35.67
N PRO A 353 5.84 -5.03 -36.97
CA PRO A 353 5.14 -4.39 -38.09
C PRO A 353 3.67 -4.81 -38.22
N LYS A 354 3.26 -5.89 -37.55
CA LYS A 354 1.86 -6.37 -37.56
C LYS A 354 0.97 -5.65 -36.53
N PHE A 355 1.58 -4.89 -35.62
CA PHE A 355 0.87 -4.18 -34.56
C PHE A 355 0.70 -2.70 -34.92
N SER A 356 -0.55 -2.24 -34.96
CA SER A 356 -0.89 -0.85 -35.23
C SER A 356 -1.07 -0.10 -33.91
N VAL A 357 -0.04 0.67 -33.53
CA VAL A 357 -0.09 1.56 -32.36
C VAL A 357 -1.25 2.56 -32.48
N ASN A 358 -1.52 3.08 -33.68
CA ASN A 358 -2.62 4.02 -33.92
C ASN A 358 -3.98 3.42 -33.56
N THR A 359 -4.21 2.14 -33.86
CA THR A 359 -5.46 1.46 -33.52
C THR A 359 -5.61 1.29 -32.01
N LEU A 360 -4.53 1.01 -31.28
CA LEU A 360 -4.56 1.00 -29.81
C LEU A 360 -4.94 2.38 -29.26
N LEU A 361 -4.34 3.46 -29.78
CA LEU A 361 -4.61 4.82 -29.34
C LEU A 361 -6.06 5.24 -29.64
N GLU A 362 -6.59 4.88 -30.81
CA GLU A 362 -8.00 5.13 -31.17
C GLU A 362 -8.96 4.41 -30.22
N VAL A 363 -8.71 3.13 -29.94
CA VAL A 363 -9.53 2.34 -29.00
C VAL A 363 -9.45 2.93 -27.59
N LEU A 364 -8.26 3.28 -27.10
CA LEU A 364 -8.08 3.90 -25.79
C LEU A 364 -8.81 5.26 -25.71
N CYS A 365 -8.68 6.11 -26.73
CA CYS A 365 -9.36 7.40 -26.75
C CYS A 365 -10.88 7.23 -26.76
N HIS A 366 -11.40 6.35 -27.61
CA HIS A 366 -12.84 6.10 -27.67
C HIS A 366 -13.36 5.52 -26.34
N HIS A 367 -12.68 4.53 -25.78
CA HIS A 367 -13.05 3.92 -24.50
C HIS A 367 -13.05 4.95 -23.35
N THR A 368 -11.94 5.68 -23.16
CA THR A 368 -11.78 6.67 -22.09
C THR A 368 -12.82 7.80 -22.14
N PHE A 369 -13.06 8.38 -23.33
CA PHE A 369 -13.86 9.61 -23.41
C PHE A 369 -15.34 9.38 -23.74
N GLN A 370 -15.67 8.30 -24.46
CA GLN A 370 -17.03 8.03 -24.94
C GLN A 370 -17.73 6.88 -24.18
N GLN A 371 -17.00 5.83 -23.78
CA GLN A 371 -17.63 4.64 -23.18
C GLN A 371 -17.62 4.66 -21.63
N CYS A 372 -16.59 5.22 -21.00
CA CYS A 372 -16.56 5.36 -19.54
C CYS A 372 -17.60 6.39 -19.05
N SER A 373 -18.67 5.90 -18.43
CA SER A 373 -19.74 6.73 -17.86
C SER A 373 -19.49 7.12 -16.40
N THR A 374 -18.74 6.32 -15.64
CA THR A 374 -18.41 6.58 -14.23
C THR A 374 -17.05 7.25 -14.08
N VAL A 375 -16.92 8.10 -13.05
CA VAL A 375 -15.66 8.82 -12.73
C VAL A 375 -14.54 7.82 -12.45
N ASN A 376 -14.82 6.77 -11.68
CA ASN A 376 -13.84 5.74 -11.35
C ASN A 376 -13.36 4.98 -12.61
N GLY A 377 -14.27 4.60 -13.52
CA GLY A 377 -13.91 3.97 -14.79
C GLY A 377 -13.02 4.86 -15.66
N TYR A 378 -13.34 6.17 -15.70
CA TYR A 378 -12.52 7.16 -16.38
C TYR A 378 -11.12 7.28 -15.76
N LEU A 379 -11.01 7.40 -14.42
CA LEU A 379 -9.73 7.51 -13.72
C LEU A 379 -8.85 6.27 -13.92
N ARG A 380 -9.41 5.07 -13.83
CA ARG A 380 -8.67 3.83 -14.15
C ARG A 380 -8.15 3.83 -15.59
N SER A 381 -8.93 4.35 -16.54
CA SER A 381 -8.47 4.47 -17.93
C SER A 381 -7.37 5.54 -18.09
N LEU A 382 -7.40 6.62 -17.30
CA LEU A 382 -6.30 7.60 -17.23
C LEU A 382 -5.02 6.98 -16.69
N ASP A 383 -5.08 6.04 -15.75
CA ASP A 383 -3.89 5.31 -15.28
C ASP A 383 -3.27 4.47 -16.41
N VAL A 384 -4.10 3.90 -17.29
CA VAL A 384 -3.61 3.23 -18.52
C VAL A 384 -2.91 4.22 -19.44
N TRP A 385 -3.44 5.43 -19.62
CA TRP A 385 -2.73 6.50 -20.33
C TRP A 385 -1.43 6.90 -19.65
N ALA A 386 -1.42 7.02 -18.33
CA ALA A 386 -0.26 7.43 -17.55
C ALA A 386 0.90 6.44 -17.70
N THR A 387 0.61 5.13 -17.71
CA THR A 387 1.60 4.06 -17.95
C THR A 387 2.06 3.98 -19.41
N LEU A 388 1.15 4.24 -20.37
CA LEU A 388 1.48 4.32 -21.79
C LEU A 388 2.48 5.46 -22.09
N LEU A 389 2.20 6.64 -21.52
CA LEU A 389 2.95 7.88 -21.79
C LEU A 389 4.31 7.95 -21.09
N GLU A 390 4.54 7.19 -20.02
CA GLU A 390 5.82 7.12 -19.30
C GLU A 390 7.02 6.74 -20.19
N ASN A 391 6.78 6.04 -21.31
CA ASN A 391 7.84 5.61 -22.21
C ASN A 391 8.19 6.66 -23.29
N GLY A 392 7.56 7.85 -23.26
CA GLY A 392 8.04 9.07 -23.91
C GLY A 392 8.38 8.96 -25.40
N GLN A 393 7.64 8.18 -26.19
CA GLN A 393 7.96 7.98 -27.61
C GLN A 393 7.34 9.05 -28.51
N SER A 394 8.13 9.55 -29.47
CA SER A 394 7.66 10.48 -30.52
C SER A 394 6.53 9.93 -31.38
N ARG A 395 6.35 8.60 -31.43
CA ARG A 395 5.26 7.93 -32.14
C ARG A 395 3.87 8.29 -31.63
N TYR A 396 3.74 8.74 -30.38
CA TYR A 396 2.47 9.14 -29.79
C TYR A 396 2.09 10.60 -30.09
N SER A 397 3.03 11.40 -30.62
CA SER A 397 2.86 12.84 -30.87
C SER A 397 1.58 13.20 -31.65
N PRO A 398 1.14 12.47 -32.70
CA PRO A 398 -0.08 12.83 -33.44
C PRO A 398 -1.35 12.82 -32.59
N VAL A 399 -1.42 11.98 -31.55
CA VAL A 399 -2.61 11.82 -30.70
C VAL A 399 -2.54 12.70 -29.45
N THR A 400 -1.33 13.12 -29.03
CA THR A 400 -1.13 13.95 -27.83
C THR A 400 -2.00 15.20 -27.78
N LEU A 401 -2.14 15.92 -28.91
CA LEU A 401 -2.93 17.14 -28.95
C LEU A 401 -4.44 16.84 -28.82
N ALA A 402 -4.95 15.82 -29.50
CA ALA A 402 -6.34 15.39 -29.39
C ALA A 402 -6.66 14.90 -27.96
N LEU A 403 -5.73 14.16 -27.34
CA LEU A 403 -5.86 13.73 -25.94
C LEU A 403 -5.90 14.92 -24.99
N CYS A 404 -5.02 15.92 -25.20
CA CYS A 404 -5.03 17.16 -24.41
C CYS A 404 -6.37 17.90 -24.51
N GLU A 405 -6.91 18.05 -25.72
CA GLU A 405 -8.23 18.67 -25.93
C GLU A 405 -9.34 17.90 -25.20
N GLN A 406 -9.37 16.58 -25.27
CA GLN A 406 -10.41 15.77 -24.62
C GLN A 406 -10.30 15.81 -23.08
N VAL A 407 -9.09 15.76 -22.52
CA VAL A 407 -8.87 15.90 -21.07
C VAL A 407 -9.29 17.31 -20.60
N LEU A 408 -8.96 18.35 -21.39
CA LEU A 408 -9.42 19.71 -21.12
C LEU A 408 -10.94 19.83 -21.12
N GLN A 409 -11.63 19.16 -22.03
CA GLN A 409 -13.10 19.12 -22.05
C GLN A 409 -13.68 18.44 -20.80
N LYS A 410 -13.03 17.40 -20.28
CA LYS A 410 -13.49 16.68 -19.08
C LYS A 410 -13.33 17.50 -17.80
N ILE A 411 -12.26 18.30 -17.67
CA ILE A 411 -12.05 19.17 -16.50
C ILE A 411 -12.80 20.51 -16.58
N SER A 412 -13.27 20.91 -17.77
CA SER A 412 -13.97 22.18 -17.97
C SER A 412 -15.41 22.14 -17.47
N PHE A 413 -15.74 23.00 -16.51
CA PHE A 413 -17.09 23.25 -16.03
C PHE A 413 -18.00 23.80 -17.13
N LYS A 414 -17.49 24.45 -18.18
CA LYS A 414 -18.31 24.90 -19.32
C LYS A 414 -18.90 23.73 -20.10
N LEU A 415 -18.15 22.64 -20.23
CA LEU A 415 -18.49 21.52 -21.10
C LEU A 415 -19.03 20.32 -20.31
N ASN A 416 -18.58 20.12 -19.06
CA ASN A 416 -18.88 18.95 -18.27
C ASN A 416 -19.47 19.26 -16.88
N THR A 417 -20.32 20.29 -16.78
CA THR A 417 -20.85 20.77 -15.49
C THR A 417 -21.57 19.71 -14.67
N ARG A 418 -22.23 18.73 -15.31
CA ARG A 418 -23.05 17.74 -14.62
C ARG A 418 -22.19 16.82 -13.76
N THR A 419 -21.18 16.17 -14.35
CA THR A 419 -20.34 15.23 -13.60
C THR A 419 -19.47 15.94 -12.56
N LEU A 420 -18.98 17.15 -12.87
CA LEU A 420 -18.09 17.88 -11.95
C LEU A 420 -18.82 18.42 -10.71
N LYS A 421 -20.15 18.61 -10.78
CA LYS A 421 -20.97 18.99 -9.62
C LYS A 421 -21.29 17.82 -8.70
N ASP A 422 -21.23 16.59 -9.22
CA ASP A 422 -21.52 15.37 -8.44
C ASP A 422 -20.30 14.92 -7.61
N LEU A 423 -19.11 15.47 -7.88
CA LEU A 423 -17.87 15.15 -7.15
C LEU A 423 -17.85 15.79 -5.76
N ASP A 424 -17.38 15.03 -4.77
CA ASP A 424 -17.25 15.51 -3.40
C ASP A 424 -16.11 16.54 -3.22
N THR A 425 -16.43 17.64 -2.54
CA THR A 425 -15.51 18.74 -2.23
C THR A 425 -15.27 18.93 -0.74
N GLU A 426 -15.84 18.09 0.13
CA GLU A 426 -15.78 18.25 1.59
C GLU A 426 -15.03 17.13 2.30
N ASN A 427 -15.25 15.86 1.95
CA ASN A 427 -14.58 14.75 2.63
C ASN A 427 -13.16 14.57 2.10
N LEU A 428 -12.23 14.32 3.03
CA LEU A 428 -10.83 14.06 2.74
C LEU A 428 -10.55 12.55 2.74
N ASP A 429 -9.78 12.08 1.76
CA ASP A 429 -9.29 10.72 1.66
C ASP A 429 -8.04 10.47 2.53
N GLU A 430 -7.41 9.30 2.40
CA GLU A 430 -6.18 8.92 3.12
C GLU A 430 -4.99 9.85 2.81
N ASN A 431 -5.04 10.62 1.71
CA ASN A 431 -4.00 11.56 1.28
C ASN A 431 -4.32 13.01 1.68
N GLU A 432 -5.35 13.23 2.50
CA GLU A 432 -5.86 14.57 2.83
C GLU A 432 -6.38 15.35 1.59
N GLU A 433 -6.83 14.65 0.54
CA GLU A 433 -7.40 15.24 -0.69
C GLU A 433 -8.91 14.95 -0.80
N THR A 434 -9.68 15.85 -1.40
CA THR A 434 -11.09 15.60 -1.75
C THR A 434 -11.22 14.80 -3.05
N GLU A 435 -12.38 14.20 -3.31
CA GLU A 435 -12.64 13.48 -4.58
C GLU A 435 -12.42 14.40 -5.80
N TRP A 436 -12.89 15.65 -5.72
CA TRP A 436 -12.62 16.68 -6.72
C TRP A 436 -11.11 16.93 -6.92
N GLN A 437 -10.34 17.06 -5.84
CA GLN A 437 -8.89 17.32 -5.90
C GLN A 437 -8.15 16.12 -6.50
N HIS A 438 -8.50 14.90 -6.09
CA HIS A 438 -7.95 13.68 -6.66
C HIS A 438 -8.24 13.59 -8.17
N PHE A 439 -9.49 13.83 -8.58
CA PHE A 439 -9.88 13.86 -9.99
C PHE A 439 -9.05 14.89 -10.78
N LEU A 440 -8.96 16.13 -10.29
CA LEU A 440 -8.21 17.19 -10.97
C LEU A 440 -6.72 16.85 -11.06
N ARG A 441 -6.11 16.33 -9.99
CA ARG A 441 -4.68 15.95 -9.94
C ARG A 441 -4.35 14.88 -10.98
N CYS A 442 -5.19 13.83 -11.10
CA CYS A 442 -4.98 12.76 -12.09
C CYS A 442 -5.04 13.29 -13.54
N ASN A 443 -5.98 14.20 -13.83
CA ASN A 443 -6.05 14.86 -15.14
C ASN A 443 -4.83 15.77 -15.40
N ILE A 444 -4.40 16.55 -14.41
CA ILE A 444 -3.22 17.44 -14.52
C ILE A 444 -1.94 16.63 -14.77
N GLU A 445 -1.75 15.51 -14.08
CA GLU A 445 -0.57 14.67 -14.25
C GLU A 445 -0.58 13.97 -15.62
N CYS A 446 -1.75 13.55 -16.11
CA CYS A 446 -1.90 13.08 -17.49
C CYS A 446 -1.48 14.18 -18.49
N LEU A 447 -1.98 15.41 -18.33
CA LEU A 447 -1.60 16.55 -19.18
C LEU A 447 -0.11 16.87 -19.11
N ALA A 448 0.53 16.74 -17.95
CA ALA A 448 1.97 16.92 -17.79
C ALA A 448 2.76 15.90 -18.62
N LYS A 449 2.41 14.61 -18.51
CA LYS A 449 3.01 13.54 -19.32
C LYS A 449 2.80 13.73 -20.82
N VAL A 450 1.64 14.25 -21.23
CA VAL A 450 1.36 14.60 -22.64
C VAL A 450 2.24 15.76 -23.11
N ALA A 451 2.45 16.76 -22.25
CA ALA A 451 3.31 17.91 -22.54
C ALA A 451 4.80 17.53 -22.62
N ASP A 452 5.25 16.50 -21.90
CA ASP A 452 6.63 16.00 -22.03
C ASP A 452 6.93 15.45 -23.43
N ILE A 453 5.93 14.93 -24.15
CA ILE A 453 6.07 14.42 -25.53
C ILE A 453 5.97 15.56 -26.57
N SER A 454 4.98 16.45 -26.39
CA SER A 454 4.66 17.52 -27.34
C SER A 454 4.50 18.87 -26.63
N PRO A 455 5.59 19.49 -26.13
CA PRO A 455 5.51 20.62 -25.19
C PRO A 455 4.88 21.88 -25.81
N ILE A 456 5.31 22.29 -27.00
CA ILE A 456 4.89 23.57 -27.61
C ILE A 456 3.40 23.56 -27.99
N PRO A 457 2.87 22.55 -28.73
CA PRO A 457 1.45 22.55 -29.12
C PRO A 457 0.52 22.47 -27.90
N VAL A 458 0.86 21.64 -26.92
CA VAL A 458 0.07 21.45 -25.69
C VAL A 458 0.06 22.73 -24.86
N PHE A 459 1.23 23.34 -24.65
CA PHE A 459 1.31 24.60 -23.90
C PHE A 459 0.56 25.74 -24.61
N THR A 460 0.65 25.83 -25.94
CA THR A 460 -0.03 26.89 -26.71
C THR A 460 -1.56 26.76 -26.60
N LEU A 461 -2.09 25.54 -26.65
CA LEU A 461 -3.51 25.27 -26.44
C LEU A 461 -3.96 25.70 -25.03
N LEU A 462 -3.22 25.26 -24.00
CA LEU A 462 -3.51 25.57 -22.61
C LEU A 462 -3.43 27.07 -22.31
N TYR A 463 -2.39 27.75 -22.81
CA TYR A 463 -2.22 29.19 -22.67
C TYR A 463 -3.37 29.97 -23.31
N ARG A 464 -3.83 29.53 -24.50
CA ARG A 464 -4.96 30.16 -25.17
C ARG A 464 -6.23 30.07 -24.33
N THR A 465 -6.58 28.87 -23.85
CA THR A 465 -7.76 28.67 -22.99
C THR A 465 -7.65 29.49 -21.71
N TRP A 466 -6.51 29.44 -21.03
CA TRP A 466 -6.27 30.22 -19.81
C TRP A 466 -6.40 31.73 -20.03
N ARG A 467 -5.86 32.26 -21.14
CA ARG A 467 -5.93 33.68 -21.46
C ARG A 467 -7.36 34.15 -21.74
N GLU A 468 -8.17 33.33 -22.41
CA GLU A 468 -9.59 33.62 -22.64
C GLU A 468 -10.35 33.72 -21.30
N GLU A 469 -10.12 32.80 -20.35
CA GLU A 469 -10.73 32.87 -19.02
C GLU A 469 -10.21 34.06 -18.18
N LEU A 470 -8.92 34.38 -18.30
CA LEU A 470 -8.32 35.50 -17.56
C LEU A 470 -8.90 36.85 -17.97
N MET A 471 -9.19 37.03 -19.26
CA MET A 471 -9.86 38.23 -19.77
C MET A 471 -11.24 38.37 -19.15
N MET A 472 -12.01 37.28 -19.04
CA MET A 472 -13.33 37.29 -18.39
C MET A 472 -13.24 37.63 -16.89
N PHE A 473 -12.22 37.13 -16.19
CA PHE A 473 -11.94 37.52 -14.80
C PHE A 473 -11.63 39.02 -14.67
N GLY A 474 -10.82 39.56 -15.58
CA GLY A 474 -10.52 40.99 -15.64
C GLY A 474 -11.76 41.85 -15.91
N GLU A 475 -12.56 41.48 -16.90
CA GLU A 475 -13.83 42.15 -17.23
C GLU A 475 -14.78 42.14 -16.02
N LEU A 476 -15.02 40.98 -15.41
CA LEU A 476 -15.85 40.87 -14.21
C LEU A 476 -15.34 41.77 -13.08
N GLY A 477 -14.04 41.78 -12.83
CA GLY A 477 -13.44 42.65 -11.83
C GLY A 477 -13.64 44.14 -12.13
N THR A 478 -13.55 44.57 -13.39
CA THR A 478 -13.82 45.98 -13.75
C THR A 478 -15.29 46.36 -13.52
N VAL A 479 -16.23 45.44 -13.75
CA VAL A 479 -17.65 45.68 -13.48
C VAL A 479 -17.90 45.77 -11.97
N ILE A 480 -17.26 44.93 -11.17
CA ILE A 480 -17.35 44.96 -9.69
C ILE A 480 -16.83 46.29 -9.13
N VAL A 481 -15.73 46.82 -9.68
CA VAL A 481 -15.16 48.11 -9.25
C VAL A 481 -16.11 49.28 -9.58
N ASN A 482 -16.87 49.18 -10.66
CA ASN A 482 -17.72 50.26 -11.15
C ASN A 482 -19.15 50.28 -10.55
N ASN A 483 -19.60 49.22 -9.86
CA ASN A 483 -20.96 49.11 -9.31
C ASN A 483 -20.99 48.52 -7.88
N GLN A 484 -21.83 49.08 -7.00
CA GLN A 484 -21.85 48.69 -5.58
C GLN A 484 -22.68 47.42 -5.25
N VAL A 485 -23.49 46.89 -6.17
CA VAL A 485 -24.15 45.56 -6.05
C VAL A 485 -24.44 45.04 -7.46
N ILE A 486 -23.99 43.83 -7.80
CA ILE A 486 -24.35 43.16 -9.05
C ILE A 486 -25.20 41.93 -8.68
N LEU A 487 -26.47 41.97 -9.08
CA LEU A 487 -27.40 40.84 -9.03
C LEU A 487 -27.28 40.10 -10.36
N LEU A 488 -26.70 38.90 -10.33
CA LEU A 488 -26.60 38.04 -11.50
C LEU A 488 -27.83 37.13 -11.57
N ASN A 489 -28.37 36.96 -12.77
CA ASN A 489 -29.39 35.93 -13.01
C ASN A 489 -28.79 34.53 -12.83
N GLU A 490 -29.61 33.49 -12.59
CA GLU A 490 -29.09 32.11 -12.39
C GLU A 490 -28.22 31.61 -13.56
N SER A 491 -28.58 31.95 -14.81
CA SER A 491 -27.81 31.60 -16.01
C SER A 491 -26.47 32.34 -16.09
N GLU A 492 -26.46 33.63 -15.74
CA GLU A 492 -25.25 34.46 -15.72
C GLU A 492 -24.31 34.01 -14.60
N ALA A 493 -24.88 33.73 -13.42
CA ALA A 493 -24.15 33.22 -12.27
C ALA A 493 -23.51 31.84 -12.57
N ALA A 494 -24.26 30.93 -13.19
CA ALA A 494 -23.73 29.62 -13.61
C ALA A 494 -22.62 29.77 -14.67
N ASN A 495 -22.78 30.72 -15.60
CA ASN A 495 -21.77 30.99 -16.62
C ASN A 495 -20.48 31.55 -16.01
N VAL A 496 -20.58 32.55 -15.14
CA VAL A 496 -19.44 33.14 -14.43
C VAL A 496 -18.76 32.08 -13.54
N HIS A 497 -19.53 31.28 -12.81
CA HIS A 497 -19.01 30.18 -12.01
C HIS A 497 -18.15 29.22 -12.84
N ALA A 498 -18.64 28.80 -14.02
CA ALA A 498 -17.89 27.91 -14.91
C ALA A 498 -16.57 28.54 -15.39
N HIS A 499 -16.57 29.81 -15.79
CA HIS A 499 -15.36 30.52 -16.22
C HIS A 499 -14.32 30.65 -15.10
N LEU A 500 -14.76 30.98 -13.88
CA LEU A 500 -13.86 31.12 -12.73
C LEU A 500 -13.26 29.77 -12.31
N ARG A 501 -14.05 28.70 -12.30
CA ARG A 501 -13.54 27.35 -11.99
C ARG A 501 -12.58 26.85 -13.06
N ASP A 502 -12.89 27.08 -14.34
CA ASP A 502 -12.00 26.73 -15.45
C ASP A 502 -10.69 27.51 -15.39
N LEU A 503 -10.74 28.80 -15.01
CA LEU A 503 -9.53 29.61 -14.78
C LEU A 503 -8.68 29.02 -13.65
N ALA A 504 -9.29 28.61 -12.53
CA ALA A 504 -8.59 28.00 -11.41
C ALA A 504 -7.90 26.68 -11.83
N SER A 505 -8.64 25.78 -12.49
CA SER A 505 -8.11 24.49 -12.97
C SER A 505 -7.02 24.66 -14.02
N THR A 506 -7.21 25.52 -15.03
CA THR A 506 -6.19 25.77 -16.08
C THR A 506 -4.94 26.46 -15.52
N THR A 507 -5.09 27.31 -14.50
CA THR A 507 -3.96 27.91 -13.78
C THR A 507 -3.10 26.85 -13.09
N GLN A 508 -3.71 25.84 -12.45
CA GLN A 508 -2.98 24.71 -11.86
C GLN A 508 -2.26 23.86 -12.93
N VAL A 509 -2.93 23.60 -14.06
CA VAL A 509 -2.33 22.87 -15.20
C VAL A 509 -1.07 23.61 -15.68
N LEU A 510 -1.17 24.91 -15.98
CA LEU A 510 -0.02 25.70 -16.45
C LEU A 510 1.10 25.76 -15.41
N ALA A 511 0.76 25.85 -14.12
CA ALA A 511 1.73 25.82 -13.04
C ALA A 511 2.52 24.51 -13.02
N ARG A 512 1.89 23.35 -13.24
CA ARG A 512 2.56 22.04 -13.27
C ARG A 512 3.57 21.91 -14.42
N LEU A 513 3.33 22.61 -15.53
CA LEU A 513 4.18 22.61 -16.73
C LEU A 513 5.42 23.50 -16.63
N TYR A 514 5.65 24.19 -15.50
CA TYR A 514 6.83 25.05 -15.31
C TYR A 514 8.17 24.33 -15.57
N SER A 515 8.22 23.03 -15.25
CA SER A 515 9.43 22.20 -15.38
C SER A 515 9.93 22.09 -16.83
N LEU A 516 9.03 22.19 -17.82
CA LEU A 516 9.37 22.20 -19.25
C LEU A 516 10.27 23.39 -19.62
N PHE A 517 10.19 24.50 -18.87
CA PHE A 517 10.92 25.73 -19.14
C PHE A 517 12.24 25.84 -18.35
N LEU A 518 12.57 24.86 -17.49
CA LEU A 518 13.81 24.86 -16.70
C LEU A 518 15.04 24.44 -17.51
N GLY A 519 14.87 23.67 -18.58
CA GLY A 519 15.96 23.18 -19.43
C GLY A 519 16.49 24.23 -20.42
N ASP A 520 17.74 24.06 -20.85
CA ASP A 520 18.41 24.89 -21.87
C ASP A 520 18.06 24.46 -23.32
N ASP A 521 17.00 23.68 -23.51
CA ASP A 521 16.57 23.24 -24.83
C ASP A 521 16.17 24.45 -25.68
N GLN A 522 16.98 24.74 -26.70
CA GLN A 522 16.86 25.90 -27.60
C GLN A 522 15.53 25.97 -28.39
N ASN A 523 14.69 24.94 -28.28
CA ASN A 523 13.43 24.81 -29.02
C ASN A 523 12.23 25.46 -28.33
N ILE A 524 12.30 25.75 -27.01
CA ILE A 524 11.15 26.30 -26.26
C ILE A 524 11.33 27.82 -26.08
N ASP A 525 10.35 28.58 -26.59
CA ASP A 525 10.34 30.03 -26.44
C ASP A 525 10.06 30.43 -24.99
N GLN A 526 11.08 30.96 -24.32
CA GLN A 526 11.03 31.39 -22.92
C GLN A 526 10.15 32.63 -22.72
N THR A 527 9.80 33.36 -23.79
CA THR A 527 8.91 34.52 -23.73
C THR A 527 7.49 34.14 -23.30
N LEU A 528 7.03 32.93 -23.66
CA LEU A 528 5.71 32.43 -23.26
C LEU A 528 5.60 32.28 -21.74
N ALA A 529 6.63 31.72 -21.10
CA ALA A 529 6.68 31.61 -19.63
C ALA A 529 6.72 32.99 -18.97
N GLU A 530 7.47 33.93 -19.53
CA GLU A 530 7.53 35.31 -19.05
C GLU A 530 6.16 36.01 -19.13
N GLU A 531 5.42 35.82 -20.23
CA GLU A 531 4.07 36.33 -20.39
C GLU A 531 3.10 35.75 -19.36
N VAL A 532 3.12 34.42 -19.13
CA VAL A 532 2.27 33.76 -18.12
C VAL A 532 2.57 34.34 -16.74
N VAL A 533 3.84 34.39 -16.34
CA VAL A 533 4.23 34.91 -15.02
C VAL A 533 3.84 36.39 -14.88
N SER A 534 4.05 37.21 -15.91
CA SER A 534 3.69 38.63 -15.85
C SER A 534 2.17 38.84 -15.76
N GLN A 535 1.38 38.14 -16.58
CA GLN A 535 -0.09 38.27 -16.58
C GLN A 535 -0.69 37.75 -15.27
N THR A 536 -0.18 36.66 -14.72
CA THR A 536 -0.60 36.15 -13.39
C THR A 536 -0.32 37.18 -12.30
N LEU A 537 0.85 37.80 -12.30
CA LEU A 537 1.19 38.85 -11.33
C LEU A 537 0.32 40.11 -11.48
N ASP A 538 -0.03 40.49 -12.72
CA ASP A 538 -0.94 41.61 -12.97
C ASP A 538 -2.36 41.30 -12.49
N ALA A 539 -2.83 40.06 -12.67
CA ALA A 539 -4.11 39.59 -12.15
C ALA A 539 -4.15 39.58 -10.62
N CYS A 540 -3.10 39.08 -9.94
CA CYS A 540 -2.98 39.16 -8.48
C CYS A 540 -2.98 40.60 -7.99
N LYS A 541 -2.22 41.50 -8.63
CA LYS A 541 -2.17 42.92 -8.28
C LYS A 541 -3.54 43.58 -8.44
N PHE A 542 -4.24 43.29 -9.53
CA PHE A 542 -5.59 43.79 -9.79
C PHE A 542 -6.59 43.29 -8.74
N ALA A 543 -6.58 41.99 -8.42
CA ALA A 543 -7.45 41.39 -7.41
C ALA A 543 -7.24 42.00 -6.02
N ASN A 544 -5.97 42.21 -5.63
CA ASN A 544 -5.60 42.86 -4.37
C ASN A 544 -6.01 44.33 -4.32
N THR A 545 -5.68 45.11 -5.36
CA THR A 545 -5.97 46.55 -5.40
C THR A 545 -7.47 46.84 -5.30
N ASN A 546 -8.28 45.99 -5.95
CA ASN A 546 -9.73 46.16 -6.01
C ASN A 546 -10.48 45.39 -4.89
N GLN A 547 -9.77 44.69 -4.01
CA GLN A 547 -10.36 43.89 -2.91
C GLN A 547 -11.51 42.98 -3.39
N LEU A 548 -11.30 42.24 -4.48
CA LEU A 548 -12.36 41.42 -5.11
C LEU A 548 -12.98 40.38 -4.16
N TYR A 549 -12.25 39.98 -3.11
CA TYR A 549 -12.74 39.10 -2.06
C TYR A 549 -13.85 39.72 -1.18
N LYS A 550 -14.06 41.04 -1.24
CA LYS A 550 -15.14 41.78 -0.56
C LYS A 550 -16.28 42.18 -1.51
N ALA A 551 -16.28 41.68 -2.74
CA ALA A 551 -17.30 42.03 -3.72
C ALA A 551 -18.71 41.69 -3.20
N SER A 552 -19.62 42.66 -3.24
CA SER A 552 -21.04 42.53 -2.89
C SER A 552 -21.84 41.87 -4.03
N LEU A 553 -21.46 40.64 -4.38
CA LEU A 553 -22.09 39.83 -5.42
C LEU A 553 -23.18 38.91 -4.86
N GLN A 554 -24.27 38.77 -5.61
CA GLN A 554 -25.28 37.74 -5.37
C GLN A 554 -25.38 36.85 -6.62
N PRO A 555 -25.21 35.52 -6.49
CA PRO A 555 -25.03 34.72 -5.26
C PRO A 555 -23.61 34.76 -4.65
N ALA A 556 -23.51 34.54 -3.33
CA ALA A 556 -22.25 34.54 -2.58
C ALA A 556 -21.24 33.47 -3.04
N ALA A 557 -21.70 32.42 -3.73
CA ALA A 557 -20.83 31.37 -4.29
C ALA A 557 -19.77 31.93 -5.25
N ILE A 558 -20.10 32.98 -6.01
CA ILE A 558 -19.16 33.59 -6.96
C ILE A 558 -18.02 34.30 -6.24
N VAL A 559 -18.27 34.85 -5.04
CA VAL A 559 -17.21 35.43 -4.21
C VAL A 559 -16.25 34.33 -3.76
N ILE A 560 -16.75 33.14 -3.43
CA ILE A 560 -15.92 31.97 -3.11
C ILE A 560 -15.07 31.57 -4.32
N ASP A 561 -15.65 31.56 -5.52
CA ASP A 561 -14.91 31.25 -6.75
C ASP A 561 -13.84 32.32 -7.08
N LEU A 562 -14.12 33.61 -6.84
CA LEU A 562 -13.13 34.69 -6.98
C LEU A 562 -11.97 34.55 -5.99
N ILE A 563 -12.28 34.16 -4.74
CA ILE A 563 -11.26 33.87 -3.72
C ILE A 563 -10.42 32.67 -4.16
N GLU A 564 -11.05 31.64 -4.73
CA GLU A 564 -10.37 30.45 -5.21
C GLU A 564 -9.50 30.72 -6.44
N VAL A 565 -9.96 31.50 -7.41
CA VAL A 565 -9.11 31.92 -8.53
C VAL A 565 -7.89 32.69 -8.01
N HIS A 566 -8.09 33.61 -7.08
CA HIS A 566 -6.99 34.38 -6.53
C HIS A 566 -6.01 33.51 -5.72
N SER A 567 -6.51 32.57 -4.90
CA SER A 567 -5.65 31.63 -4.17
C SER A 567 -4.83 30.78 -5.14
N GLN A 568 -5.43 30.29 -6.23
CA GLN A 568 -4.76 29.47 -7.23
C GLN A 568 -3.75 30.26 -8.08
N LEU A 569 -4.03 31.52 -8.41
CA LEU A 569 -3.04 32.40 -9.06
C LEU A 569 -1.82 32.59 -8.15
N LEU A 570 -1.99 32.81 -6.85
CA LEU A 570 -0.87 32.87 -5.89
C LEU A 570 -0.16 31.53 -5.74
N ALA A 571 -0.90 30.42 -5.69
CA ALA A 571 -0.34 29.07 -5.59
C ALA A 571 0.51 28.72 -6.82
N SER A 572 0.05 29.08 -8.02
CA SER A 572 0.78 28.83 -9.28
C SER A 572 2.17 29.47 -9.30
N LEU A 573 2.31 30.67 -8.72
CA LEU A 573 3.58 31.40 -8.66
C LEU A 573 4.63 30.68 -7.81
N GLN A 574 4.23 29.76 -6.92
CA GLN A 574 5.16 28.93 -6.14
C GLN A 574 6.04 28.09 -7.08
N ALA A 575 5.41 27.40 -8.03
CA ALA A 575 6.11 26.61 -9.04
C ALA A 575 7.02 27.49 -9.92
N TRP A 576 6.50 28.64 -10.35
CA TRP A 576 7.25 29.59 -11.18
C TRP A 576 8.46 30.23 -10.46
N CYS A 577 8.56 30.19 -9.14
CA CYS A 577 9.76 30.66 -8.42
C CYS A 577 11.03 29.93 -8.86
N HIS A 578 10.93 28.64 -9.20
CA HIS A 578 12.06 27.87 -9.75
C HIS A 578 12.50 28.40 -11.12
N TRP A 579 11.56 28.74 -11.98
CA TRP A 579 11.86 29.34 -13.29
C TRP A 579 12.47 30.74 -13.12
N ILE A 580 11.89 31.60 -12.28
CA ILE A 580 12.40 32.96 -12.00
C ILE A 580 13.85 32.92 -11.48
N ALA A 581 14.20 31.92 -10.67
CA ALA A 581 15.55 31.78 -10.11
C ALA A 581 16.64 31.56 -11.17
N SER A 582 16.29 30.97 -12.32
CA SER A 582 17.19 30.69 -13.44
C SER A 582 17.43 31.89 -14.36
N ARG A 583 16.68 33.00 -14.18
CA ARG A 583 16.72 34.16 -15.08
C ARG A 583 17.84 35.15 -14.72
N PRO A 584 18.24 36.03 -15.66
CA PRO A 584 19.23 37.07 -15.39
C PRO A 584 18.85 37.94 -14.19
N GLN A 585 19.85 38.37 -13.41
CA GLN A 585 19.67 39.04 -12.11
C GLN A 585 18.67 40.21 -12.15
N LYS A 586 18.69 41.06 -13.18
CA LYS A 586 17.77 42.19 -13.32
C LYS A 586 16.30 41.75 -13.39
N VAL A 587 16.02 40.77 -14.25
CA VAL A 587 14.67 40.24 -14.49
C VAL A 587 14.18 39.50 -13.24
N LYS A 588 15.08 38.71 -12.63
CA LYS A 588 14.85 38.03 -11.35
C LYS A 588 14.46 39.02 -10.24
N GLU A 589 15.19 40.12 -10.08
CA GLU A 589 14.90 41.14 -9.06
C GLU A 589 13.52 41.80 -9.27
N THR A 590 13.18 42.16 -10.51
CA THR A 590 11.86 42.74 -10.83
C THR A 590 10.71 41.78 -10.55
N PHE A 591 10.79 40.53 -11.01
CA PHE A 591 9.74 39.55 -10.75
C PHE A 591 9.66 39.19 -9.28
N CYS A 592 10.80 39.01 -8.61
CA CYS A 592 10.85 38.77 -7.17
C CYS A 592 10.13 39.89 -6.40
N ARG A 593 10.36 41.17 -6.77
CA ARG A 593 9.68 42.28 -6.11
C ARG A 593 8.16 42.25 -6.34
N ARG A 594 7.71 41.99 -7.56
CA ARG A 594 6.27 41.87 -7.87
C ARG A 594 5.61 40.71 -7.12
N CYS A 595 6.29 39.57 -6.97
CA CYS A 595 5.82 38.43 -6.18
C CYS A 595 5.70 38.81 -4.69
N ILE A 596 6.72 39.49 -4.14
CA ILE A 596 6.70 39.99 -2.76
C ILE A 596 5.52 40.94 -2.55
N ASP A 597 5.33 41.93 -3.43
CA ASP A 597 4.24 42.90 -3.33
C ASP A 597 2.85 42.22 -3.36
N SER A 598 2.72 41.11 -4.09
CA SER A 598 1.47 40.33 -4.19
C SER A 598 1.14 39.54 -2.91
N CYS A 599 2.15 39.12 -2.14
CA CYS A 599 1.98 38.40 -0.88
C CYS A 599 1.88 39.32 0.33
N ILE A 600 2.64 40.42 0.35
CA ILE A 600 2.78 41.28 1.54
C ILE A 600 1.42 41.79 2.02
N LEU A 601 0.52 42.18 1.10
CA LEU A 601 -0.81 42.66 1.46
C LEU A 601 -1.68 41.58 2.14
N ALA A 602 -1.55 40.32 1.73
CA ALA A 602 -2.29 39.21 2.34
C ALA A 602 -1.70 38.78 3.70
N LEU A 603 -0.45 39.15 3.97
CA LEU A 603 0.26 38.86 5.22
C LEU A 603 0.23 40.03 6.22
N ASP A 604 -0.11 41.25 5.78
CA ASP A 604 -0.24 42.41 6.65
C ASP A 604 -1.56 42.39 7.44
N TYR A 605 -1.46 42.27 8.76
CA TYR A 605 -2.60 42.20 9.67
C TYR A 605 -3.14 43.58 10.04
N THR A 606 -2.35 44.65 9.88
CA THR A 606 -2.71 46.00 10.36
C THR A 606 -3.85 46.62 9.58
N THR A 607 -4.09 46.14 8.35
CA THR A 607 -5.11 46.61 7.42
C THR A 607 -6.51 46.00 7.63
N PHE A 608 -6.68 44.96 8.46
CA PHE A 608 -7.89 44.11 8.42
C PHE A 608 -8.56 43.77 9.77
N CYS A 609 -8.32 44.54 10.84
CA CYS A 609 -8.88 44.28 12.19
C CYS A 609 -10.40 44.02 12.27
N ASP A 610 -11.20 44.54 11.33
CA ASP A 610 -12.66 44.40 11.34
C ASP A 610 -13.22 43.28 10.42
N ASN A 611 -12.40 42.74 9.49
CA ASN A 611 -12.80 41.65 8.58
C ASN A 611 -11.56 40.86 8.09
N PRO A 612 -11.30 39.64 8.60
CA PRO A 612 -10.11 38.87 8.23
C PRO A 612 -10.15 38.42 6.76
N LEU A 613 -8.97 38.31 6.14
CA LEU A 613 -8.83 37.71 4.81
C LEU A 613 -9.27 36.24 4.83
N PRO A 614 -9.82 35.71 3.72
CA PRO A 614 -10.15 34.30 3.59
C PRO A 614 -8.93 33.40 3.86
N THR A 615 -9.16 32.28 4.55
CA THR A 615 -8.11 31.35 4.99
C THR A 615 -7.34 30.72 3.83
N ASN A 616 -8.00 30.41 2.70
CA ASN A 616 -7.35 29.85 1.51
C ASN A 616 -6.36 30.85 0.87
N LEU A 617 -6.70 32.14 0.91
CA LEU A 617 -5.87 33.20 0.35
C LEU A 617 -4.63 33.43 1.23
N THR A 618 -4.81 33.50 2.55
CA THR A 618 -3.68 33.65 3.49
C THR A 618 -2.77 32.42 3.45
N HIS A 619 -3.33 31.22 3.32
CA HIS A 619 -2.57 30.00 3.12
C HIS A 619 -1.72 30.05 1.84
N SER A 620 -2.33 30.33 0.69
CA SER A 620 -1.62 30.39 -0.61
C SER A 620 -0.56 31.49 -0.66
N ALA A 621 -0.86 32.66 -0.10
CA ALA A 621 0.11 33.76 0.02
C ALA A 621 1.30 33.40 0.92
N THR A 622 1.07 32.68 2.02
CA THR A 622 2.11 32.23 2.94
C THR A 622 3.04 31.19 2.30
N HIS A 623 2.48 30.24 1.55
CA HIS A 623 3.26 29.26 0.81
C HIS A 623 4.06 29.88 -0.35
N LEU A 624 3.49 30.88 -1.04
CA LEU A 624 4.24 31.69 -2.01
C LEU A 624 5.39 32.44 -1.33
N PHE A 625 5.14 33.07 -0.19
CA PHE A 625 6.19 33.75 0.58
C PHE A 625 7.31 32.78 1.00
N GLN A 626 6.97 31.56 1.43
CA GLN A 626 7.95 30.52 1.76
C GLN A 626 8.77 30.07 0.54
N SER A 627 8.15 29.95 -0.63
CA SER A 627 8.84 29.60 -1.87
C SER A 627 9.79 30.72 -2.32
N ILE A 628 9.35 31.98 -2.23
CA ILE A 628 10.17 33.16 -2.52
C ILE A 628 11.40 33.19 -1.61
N THR A 629 11.24 33.01 -0.30
CA THR A 629 12.34 33.11 0.66
C THR A 629 13.31 31.92 0.57
N ALA A 630 12.81 30.72 0.27
CA ALA A 630 13.64 29.53 0.07
C ALA A 630 14.43 29.53 -1.25
N ILE A 631 13.80 29.91 -2.35
CA ILE A 631 14.34 29.76 -3.72
C ILE A 631 15.01 31.05 -4.20
N LEU A 632 14.29 32.19 -4.15
CA LEU A 632 14.77 33.46 -4.71
C LEU A 632 15.72 34.21 -3.77
N LYS A 633 15.54 34.02 -2.45
CA LYS A 633 16.38 34.56 -1.37
C LYS A 633 16.52 36.10 -1.37
N PRO A 634 15.42 36.86 -1.40
CA PRO A 634 15.46 38.32 -1.38
C PRO A 634 15.90 38.87 -0.01
N VAL A 635 16.56 40.03 -0.02
CA VAL A 635 16.88 40.77 1.22
C VAL A 635 15.67 41.60 1.63
N LEU A 636 14.93 41.15 2.64
CA LEU A 636 13.69 41.80 3.13
C LEU A 636 13.88 42.62 4.42
N TRP A 637 15.13 42.79 4.86
CA TRP A 637 15.42 43.29 6.21
C TRP A 637 14.96 44.72 6.47
N ASP A 638 14.78 45.53 5.42
CA ASP A 638 14.34 46.92 5.55
C ASP A 638 12.83 47.11 5.38
N GLU A 639 12.10 46.05 5.01
CA GLU A 639 10.64 46.11 4.86
C GLU A 639 9.95 46.16 6.23
N PRO A 640 9.06 47.15 6.47
CA PRO A 640 8.42 47.33 7.77
C PRO A 640 7.45 46.20 8.10
N THR A 641 6.74 45.68 7.09
CA THR A 641 5.80 44.56 7.23
C THR A 641 6.51 43.29 7.69
N PHE A 642 7.70 43.01 7.14
CA PHE A 642 8.55 41.89 7.54
C PHE A 642 9.00 42.00 9.01
N ARG A 643 9.44 43.19 9.44
CA ARG A 643 9.82 43.43 10.84
C ARG A 643 8.65 43.28 11.81
N ASN A 644 7.46 43.74 11.41
CA ASN A 644 6.25 43.56 12.21
C ASN A 644 5.91 42.07 12.38
N LEU A 645 5.95 41.29 11.29
CA LEU A 645 5.67 39.84 11.34
C LEU A 645 6.62 39.06 12.25
N ILE A 646 7.90 39.46 12.31
CA ILE A 646 8.90 38.87 13.22
C ILE A 646 8.59 39.20 14.70
N SER A 647 8.05 40.40 14.95
CA SER A 647 7.78 40.89 16.31
C SER A 647 6.50 40.33 16.94
N MET A 648 5.75 39.48 16.23
CA MET A 648 4.50 38.89 16.72
C MET A 648 4.69 37.55 17.41
N MET A 649 4.00 37.36 18.53
CA MET A 649 3.98 36.09 19.27
C MET A 649 2.99 35.09 18.68
N THR A 650 1.79 35.55 18.33
CA THR A 650 0.71 34.73 17.74
C THR A 650 0.13 35.43 16.52
N TYR A 651 -0.29 34.65 15.52
CA TYR A 651 -0.96 35.14 14.33
C TYR A 651 -2.45 34.81 14.45
N PRO A 652 -3.29 35.77 14.90
CA PRO A 652 -4.73 35.54 14.97
C PRO A 652 -5.27 35.25 13.55
N PHE A 653 -6.28 34.39 13.45
CA PHE A 653 -6.96 33.98 12.20
C PHE A 653 -6.22 33.02 11.26
N PHE A 654 -4.95 32.68 11.52
CA PHE A 654 -4.22 31.70 10.70
C PHE A 654 -4.41 30.29 11.23
N LYS A 655 -4.57 29.32 10.32
CA LYS A 655 -4.56 27.90 10.66
C LYS A 655 -3.17 27.50 11.20
N PRO A 656 -3.08 26.52 12.12
CA PRO A 656 -1.80 26.10 12.71
C PRO A 656 -0.75 25.72 11.65
N ASP A 657 -1.13 25.06 10.56
CA ASP A 657 -0.19 24.67 9.49
C ASP A 657 0.28 25.87 8.66
N THR A 658 -0.59 26.85 8.39
CA THR A 658 -0.18 28.11 7.76
C THR A 658 0.82 28.86 8.64
N ILE A 659 0.63 28.86 9.96
CA ILE A 659 1.57 29.48 10.90
C ILE A 659 2.94 28.80 10.86
N LYS A 660 2.96 27.45 10.81
CA LYS A 660 4.21 26.68 10.68
C LYS A 660 4.97 27.11 9.42
N VAL A 661 4.29 27.20 8.28
CA VAL A 661 4.89 27.59 6.99
C VAL A 661 5.36 29.04 6.99
N LEU A 662 4.59 29.96 7.60
CA LEU A 662 4.98 31.36 7.75
C LEU A 662 6.28 31.49 8.54
N ARG A 663 6.38 30.80 9.69
CA ARG A 663 7.58 30.83 10.52
C ARG A 663 8.80 30.34 9.76
N ARG A 664 8.68 29.21 9.05
CA ARG A 664 9.74 28.71 8.15
C ARG A 664 10.13 29.74 7.11
N ALA A 665 9.17 30.44 6.51
CA ALA A 665 9.41 31.50 5.54
C ALA A 665 10.18 32.70 6.14
N LEU A 666 9.82 33.13 7.35
CA LEU A 666 10.48 34.22 8.07
C LEU A 666 11.93 33.84 8.43
N VAL A 667 12.14 32.63 8.94
CA VAL A 667 13.47 32.09 9.25
C VAL A 667 14.33 32.05 7.98
N ASN A 668 13.80 31.54 6.87
CA ASN A 668 14.48 31.53 5.58
C ASN A 668 14.86 32.94 5.10
N ALA A 669 14.00 33.93 5.27
CA ALA A 669 14.27 35.32 4.91
C ALA A 669 15.36 35.99 5.77
N ILE A 670 15.58 35.51 7.00
CA ILE A 670 16.69 35.99 7.86
C ILE A 670 17.99 35.26 7.47
N ILE A 671 17.91 33.95 7.26
CA ILE A 671 19.07 33.06 7.16
C ILE A 671 19.68 33.00 5.76
N LEU A 672 18.86 32.80 4.73
CA LEU A 672 19.32 32.47 3.37
C LEU A 672 19.88 33.66 2.58
N PRO A 673 19.37 34.91 2.72
CA PRO A 673 19.89 36.04 1.95
C PRO A 673 21.33 36.44 2.33
N PRO A 674 22.15 36.85 1.34
CA PRO A 674 23.46 37.42 1.59
C PRO A 674 23.34 38.79 2.26
N GLY A 675 24.11 39.03 3.33
CA GLY A 675 24.09 40.31 4.02
C GLY A 675 24.80 40.32 5.38
N ASP A 676 24.81 41.48 6.03
CA ASP A 676 25.48 41.76 7.30
C ASP A 676 25.05 40.80 8.43
N GLY A 677 26.02 40.19 9.09
CA GLY A 677 25.82 39.31 10.24
C GLY A 677 25.18 40.00 11.44
N SER A 678 25.46 41.29 11.66
CA SER A 678 24.96 42.03 12.82
C SER A 678 23.45 42.28 12.75
N ILE A 679 22.94 42.64 11.56
CA ILE A 679 21.51 42.84 11.31
C ILE A 679 20.79 41.50 11.43
N ARG A 680 21.39 40.43 10.89
CA ARG A 680 20.85 39.06 10.98
C ARG A 680 20.71 38.60 12.43
N GLU A 681 21.74 38.78 13.24
CA GLU A 681 21.71 38.42 14.67
C GLU A 681 20.64 39.22 15.43
N ARG A 682 20.50 40.52 15.14
CA ARG A 682 19.44 41.35 15.74
C ARG A 682 18.04 40.88 15.37
N LEU A 683 17.80 40.54 14.10
CA LEU A 683 16.48 40.07 13.64
C LEU A 683 16.13 38.70 14.23
N LEU A 684 17.10 37.77 14.24
CA LEU A 684 16.95 36.46 14.84
C LEU A 684 16.72 36.55 16.35
N GLY A 685 17.49 37.41 17.03
CA GLY A 685 17.31 37.72 18.44
C GLY A 685 15.94 38.33 18.75
N THR A 686 15.44 39.21 17.87
CA THR A 686 14.08 39.77 18.03
C THR A 686 13.03 38.66 17.96
N MET A 687 13.08 37.81 16.94
CA MET A 687 12.14 36.69 16.76
C MET A 687 12.14 35.74 17.97
N ILE A 688 13.32 35.32 18.42
CA ILE A 688 13.48 34.40 19.55
C ILE A 688 13.03 35.07 20.84
N SER A 689 13.41 36.32 21.07
CA SER A 689 13.02 37.06 22.28
C SER A 689 11.50 37.19 22.37
N THR A 690 10.83 37.59 21.28
CA THR A 690 9.37 37.67 21.19
C THR A 690 8.71 36.34 21.53
N LEU A 691 9.17 35.25 20.92
CA LEU A 691 8.64 33.91 21.20
C LEU A 691 8.88 33.49 22.65
N SER A 692 10.06 33.77 23.21
CA SER A 692 10.46 33.37 24.56
C SER A 692 9.88 34.22 25.70
N THR A 693 9.38 35.43 25.42
CA THR A 693 8.81 36.33 26.45
C THR A 693 7.81 35.70 27.43
N PRO A 694 6.92 34.77 27.03
CA PRO A 694 5.94 34.17 27.93
C PRO A 694 6.52 33.14 28.91
N LEU A 695 7.74 32.63 28.66
CA LEU A 695 8.42 31.69 29.56
C LEU A 695 9.02 32.38 30.81
N GLY A 696 9.13 33.72 30.77
CA GLY A 696 9.79 34.52 31.80
C GLY A 696 11.31 34.36 31.81
N SER A 697 11.98 35.15 32.64
CA SER A 697 13.43 35.02 32.88
C SER A 697 13.72 33.94 33.93
N GLU A 698 14.99 33.51 34.03
CA GLU A 698 15.46 32.63 35.13
C GLU A 698 15.01 33.18 36.51
N GLY A 699 14.52 32.28 37.38
CA GLY A 699 14.07 32.62 38.73
C GLY A 699 12.64 33.19 38.87
N GLN A 700 11.86 33.31 37.78
CA GLN A 700 10.44 33.68 37.83
C GLN A 700 9.53 32.47 38.13
N PRO A 701 8.28 32.67 38.61
CA PRO A 701 7.34 31.57 38.86
C PRO A 701 7.07 30.74 37.60
N VAL A 702 6.70 29.47 37.80
CA VAL A 702 6.39 28.53 36.71
C VAL A 702 5.23 29.09 35.88
N PRO A 703 5.39 29.25 34.54
CA PRO A 703 4.33 29.75 33.67
C PRO A 703 3.20 28.72 33.50
N SER A 704 2.04 29.15 32.97
CA SER A 704 0.93 28.23 32.69
C SER A 704 1.29 27.20 31.62
N GLU A 705 0.66 26.02 31.69
CA GLU A 705 0.85 24.93 30.74
C GLU A 705 0.65 25.37 29.28
N SER A 706 -0.38 26.19 29.02
CA SER A 706 -0.66 26.78 27.71
C SER A 706 0.44 27.72 27.23
N SER A 707 1.05 28.49 28.13
CA SER A 707 2.14 29.42 27.79
C SER A 707 3.41 28.67 27.42
N ILE A 708 3.68 27.53 28.06
CA ILE A 708 4.79 26.64 27.72
C ILE A 708 4.59 26.06 26.33
N SER A 709 3.42 25.48 26.04
CA SER A 709 3.12 24.90 24.72
C SER A 709 3.19 25.92 23.59
N ILE A 710 2.57 27.10 23.77
CA ILE A 710 2.57 28.19 22.78
C ILE A 710 3.97 28.72 22.48
N THR A 711 4.91 28.60 23.43
CA THR A 711 6.28 29.11 23.27
C THR A 711 7.24 28.05 22.74
N VAL A 712 7.20 26.84 23.30
CA VAL A 712 8.22 25.82 23.08
C VAL A 712 8.02 25.14 21.73
N VAL A 713 6.79 24.83 21.32
CA VAL A 713 6.51 24.19 20.02
C VAL A 713 7.05 25.03 18.84
N PRO A 714 6.81 26.36 18.76
CA PRO A 714 7.40 27.20 17.72
C PRO A 714 8.92 27.28 17.76
N LEU A 715 9.53 27.28 18.95
CA LEU A 715 10.98 27.34 19.10
C LEU A 715 11.65 26.03 18.68
N THR A 716 11.04 24.88 18.98
CA THR A 716 11.47 23.57 18.48
C THR A 716 11.44 23.56 16.95
N GLN A 717 10.33 24.00 16.35
CA GLN A 717 10.22 24.08 14.89
C GLN A 717 11.28 24.99 14.25
N LEU A 718 11.55 26.15 14.86
CA LEU A 718 12.60 27.08 14.39
C LEU A 718 13.98 26.39 14.37
N LEU A 719 14.30 25.60 15.38
CA LEU A 719 15.55 24.85 15.47
C LEU A 719 15.64 23.77 14.38
N GLU A 720 14.57 23.00 14.19
CA GLU A 720 14.49 21.95 13.16
C GLU A 720 14.65 22.52 11.75
N ASP A 721 13.98 23.64 11.44
CA ASP A 721 14.11 24.39 10.18
C ASP A 721 15.57 24.86 9.95
N CYS A 722 16.33 25.10 11.02
CA CYS A 722 17.73 25.52 10.97
C CYS A 722 18.75 24.36 10.97
N SER A 723 18.32 23.10 11.00
CA SER A 723 19.20 21.92 11.14
C SER A 723 20.32 21.86 10.08
N ALA A 724 20.00 22.15 8.82
CA ALA A 724 20.91 22.16 7.67
C ALA A 724 21.73 23.47 7.51
N SER A 725 21.60 24.43 8.43
CA SER A 725 22.26 25.74 8.33
C SER A 725 23.77 25.68 8.64
N SER A 726 24.51 26.69 8.16
CA SER A 726 25.95 26.80 8.41
C SER A 726 26.31 26.96 9.89
N THR A 727 27.55 26.62 10.27
CA THR A 727 28.05 26.74 11.64
C THR A 727 27.98 28.17 12.19
N THR A 728 28.11 29.19 11.34
CA THR A 728 27.98 30.61 11.72
C THR A 728 26.57 30.95 12.19
N ILE A 729 25.55 30.46 11.47
CA ILE A 729 24.14 30.66 11.84
C ILE A 729 23.84 29.91 13.15
N LYS A 730 24.35 28.69 13.29
CA LYS A 730 24.22 27.91 14.53
C LYS A 730 24.86 28.60 15.74
N LYS A 731 25.98 29.32 15.56
CA LYS A 731 26.58 30.14 16.63
C LYS A 731 25.67 31.32 17.04
N MET A 732 25.01 31.98 16.08
CA MET A 732 24.04 33.04 16.36
C MET A 732 22.77 32.50 17.03
N LEU A 733 22.27 31.34 16.59
CA LEU A 733 21.15 30.65 17.26
C LEU A 733 21.50 30.32 18.72
N HIS A 734 22.71 29.82 18.96
CA HIS A 734 23.19 29.54 20.31
C HIS A 734 23.28 30.81 21.18
N SER A 735 23.80 31.93 20.66
CA SER A 735 23.87 33.18 21.43
C SER A 735 22.48 33.70 21.80
N CYS A 736 21.50 33.59 20.90
CA CYS A 736 20.14 34.06 21.14
C CYS A 736 19.30 33.10 22.01
N LEU A 737 19.47 31.77 21.88
CA LEU A 737 18.68 30.77 22.62
C LEU A 737 19.24 30.42 24.00
N GLY A 738 20.49 30.76 24.31
CA GLY A 738 21.14 30.43 25.58
C GLY A 738 20.28 30.67 26.83
N PRO A 739 19.69 31.89 27.01
CA PRO A 739 18.81 32.17 28.15
C PRO A 739 17.56 31.30 28.19
N THR A 740 16.97 31.00 27.02
CA THR A 740 15.77 30.16 26.90
C THR A 740 16.07 28.70 27.23
N ILE A 741 17.22 28.18 26.80
CA ILE A 741 17.67 26.81 27.10
C ILE A 741 17.84 26.63 28.62
N ASN A 742 18.52 27.56 29.28
CA ASN A 742 18.71 27.51 30.73
C ASN A 742 17.38 27.58 31.49
N ARG A 743 16.46 28.46 31.05
CA ARG A 743 15.12 28.56 31.63
C ARG A 743 14.33 27.25 31.47
N ILE A 744 14.42 26.58 30.32
CA ILE A 744 13.74 25.29 30.11
C ILE A 744 14.33 24.19 31.00
N LEU A 745 15.66 24.16 31.18
CA LEU A 745 16.31 23.24 32.13
C LEU A 745 15.90 23.51 33.60
N GLU A 746 15.67 24.78 33.98
CA GLU A 746 15.13 25.16 35.30
C GLU A 746 13.68 24.69 35.50
N LEU A 747 12.86 24.70 34.43
CA LEU A 747 11.45 24.32 34.49
C LEU A 747 11.22 22.80 34.52
N LEU A 748 12.15 22.02 33.96
CA LEU A 748 12.02 20.56 33.80
C LEU A 748 11.66 19.82 35.11
N PRO A 749 12.26 20.10 36.29
CA PRO A 749 11.90 19.44 37.55
C PRO A 749 10.44 19.62 37.96
N TYR A 750 9.83 20.74 37.58
CA TYR A 750 8.46 21.08 37.98
C TYR A 750 7.41 20.45 37.05
N THR A 751 7.79 20.08 35.83
CA THR A 751 6.87 19.57 34.79
C THR A 751 6.85 18.04 34.67
N ILE A 752 7.69 17.30 35.39
CA ILE A 752 7.77 15.81 35.31
C ILE A 752 6.41 15.14 35.56
N ARG A 753 5.58 15.74 36.44
CA ARG A 753 4.26 15.20 36.78
C ARG A 753 3.24 15.33 35.64
N CYS A 754 3.50 16.18 34.64
CA CYS A 754 2.66 16.38 33.48
C CYS A 754 3.39 15.88 32.23
N GLN A 755 3.09 14.64 31.82
CA GLN A 755 3.83 13.94 30.76
C GLN A 755 3.82 14.68 29.41
N SER A 756 2.70 15.29 29.03
CA SER A 756 2.56 16.04 27.77
C SER A 756 3.45 17.29 27.71
N ILE A 757 3.59 18.02 28.81
CA ILE A 757 4.44 19.22 28.86
C ILE A 757 5.91 18.81 28.95
N CYS A 758 6.20 17.77 29.73
CA CYS A 758 7.55 17.23 29.82
C CYS A 758 8.05 16.75 28.45
N GLU A 759 7.20 16.11 27.65
CA GLU A 759 7.49 15.76 26.25
C GLU A 759 7.79 16.99 25.38
N ILE A 760 6.99 18.06 25.48
CA ILE A 760 7.22 19.30 24.73
C ILE A 760 8.58 19.93 25.11
N LEU A 761 8.94 19.94 26.41
CA LEU A 761 10.24 20.47 26.85
C LEU A 761 11.40 19.58 26.39
N LEU A 762 11.25 18.26 26.48
CA LEU A 762 12.29 17.31 26.08
C LEU A 762 12.48 17.25 24.57
N SER A 763 11.41 17.35 23.76
CA SER A 763 11.52 17.46 22.30
C SER A 763 12.25 18.73 21.86
N PHE A 764 12.06 19.85 22.58
CA PHE A 764 12.87 21.05 22.39
C PHE A 764 14.35 20.80 22.72
N LEU A 765 14.65 20.23 23.89
CA LEU A 765 16.04 19.93 24.29
C LEU A 765 16.70 18.93 23.33
N HIS A 766 15.95 17.94 22.85
CA HIS A 766 16.38 17.00 21.83
C HIS A 766 16.77 17.71 20.54
N SER A 767 15.93 18.61 20.04
CA SER A 767 16.22 19.44 18.86
C SER A 767 17.43 20.36 19.07
N VAL A 768 17.56 20.97 20.25
CA VAL A 768 18.73 21.78 20.63
C VAL A 768 20.00 20.94 20.58
N PHE A 769 20.02 19.75 21.19
CA PHE A 769 21.20 18.90 21.21
C PHE A 769 21.53 18.29 19.85
N SER A 770 20.52 18.01 19.02
CA SER A 770 20.72 17.54 17.64
C SER A 770 21.33 18.63 16.75
N VAL A 771 20.80 19.86 16.80
CA VAL A 771 21.17 20.92 15.87
C VAL A 771 22.43 21.68 16.32
N LEU A 772 22.57 21.97 17.62
CA LEU A 772 23.60 22.84 18.21
C LEU A 772 24.70 22.08 18.99
N GLN A 773 24.83 20.77 18.78
CA GLN A 773 25.76 19.91 19.52
C GLN A 773 27.20 20.45 19.59
N GLN A 774 27.71 20.97 18.47
CA GLN A 774 29.09 21.49 18.38
C GLN A 774 29.27 22.82 19.11
N GLN A 775 28.21 23.64 19.18
CA GLN A 775 28.24 25.01 19.68
C GLN A 775 28.09 25.06 21.21
N LEU A 776 27.28 24.17 21.79
CA LEU A 776 27.07 24.06 23.24
C LEU A 776 28.33 23.55 23.97
N GLY A 777 29.10 22.70 23.29
CA GLY A 777 30.27 22.05 23.87
C GLY A 777 29.91 20.86 24.77
N PRO A 778 30.87 19.95 25.02
CA PRO A 778 30.61 18.71 25.73
C PRO A 778 30.29 18.92 27.22
N GLU A 779 30.88 19.91 27.88
CA GLU A 779 30.69 20.17 29.32
C GLU A 779 29.25 20.63 29.65
N PHE A 780 28.65 21.47 28.81
CA PHE A 780 27.28 21.91 29.00
C PHE A 780 26.29 20.75 28.83
N ILE A 781 26.44 19.97 27.75
CA ILE A 781 25.61 18.79 27.49
C ILE A 781 25.75 17.77 28.62
N GLN A 782 26.97 17.57 29.11
CA GLN A 782 27.27 16.74 30.28
C GLN A 782 26.46 17.17 31.51
N ASN A 783 26.49 18.45 31.87
CA ASN A 783 25.77 18.96 33.04
C ASN A 783 24.24 18.85 32.87
N ALA A 784 23.72 19.19 31.68
CA ALA A 784 22.30 19.11 31.39
C ALA A 784 21.77 17.67 31.43
N VAL A 785 22.47 16.73 30.78
CA VAL A 785 22.09 15.31 30.74
C VAL A 785 22.21 14.68 32.12
N GLN A 786 23.24 14.99 32.90
CA GLN A 786 23.36 14.53 34.28
C GLN A 786 22.20 15.04 35.15
N GLY A 787 21.79 16.29 34.97
CA GLY A 787 20.61 16.87 35.62
C GLY A 787 19.33 16.10 35.26
N MET A 788 19.08 15.86 33.98
CA MET A 788 17.92 15.10 33.51
C MET A 788 17.91 13.66 34.05
N LEU A 789 19.04 12.96 34.01
CA LEU A 789 19.19 11.61 34.56
C LEU A 789 18.92 11.58 36.08
N HIS A 790 19.43 12.56 36.82
CA HIS A 790 19.20 12.66 38.27
C HIS A 790 17.72 12.92 38.61
N ILE A 791 17.05 13.72 37.78
CA ILE A 791 15.62 14.00 37.90
C ILE A 791 14.80 12.71 37.69
N TYR A 792 15.05 11.99 36.59
CA TYR A 792 14.32 10.77 36.23
C TYR A 792 14.66 9.56 37.10
N THR A 793 15.83 9.51 37.73
CA THR A 793 16.17 8.44 38.70
C THR A 793 15.50 8.64 40.07
N ARG A 794 15.14 9.89 40.42
CA ARG A 794 14.51 10.25 41.70
C ARG A 794 13.00 10.14 41.71
N GLU A 795 12.37 10.49 40.59
CA GLU A 795 10.92 10.34 40.38
C GLU A 795 10.67 8.99 39.70
N ASN A 796 9.69 8.19 40.16
CA ASN A 796 9.40 6.90 39.52
C ASN A 796 9.01 7.12 38.04
N ILE A 797 9.71 6.46 37.13
CA ILE A 797 9.53 6.63 35.68
C ILE A 797 8.17 6.06 35.25
N SER A 798 7.31 6.90 34.67
CA SER A 798 6.14 6.46 33.92
C SER A 798 6.50 6.26 32.45
N VAL A 799 6.13 5.11 31.88
CA VAL A 799 6.30 4.82 30.45
C VAL A 799 5.48 5.81 29.60
N GLY A 800 6.03 6.22 28.45
CA GLY A 800 5.35 7.00 27.42
C GLY A 800 6.19 8.17 26.88
N PRO A 801 5.57 9.13 26.16
CA PRO A 801 6.27 9.98 25.19
C PRO A 801 7.44 10.82 25.72
N ALA A 802 7.34 11.31 26.96
CA ALA A 802 8.43 12.06 27.59
C ALA A 802 9.67 11.19 27.83
N LEU A 803 9.50 9.92 28.18
CA LEU A 803 10.61 8.97 28.31
C LEU A 803 11.24 8.68 26.95
N ASP A 804 10.42 8.55 25.90
CA ASP A 804 10.90 8.29 24.54
C ASP A 804 11.82 9.41 24.05
N GLN A 805 11.43 10.67 24.29
CA GLN A 805 12.27 11.84 23.97
C GLN A 805 13.56 11.87 24.80
N LEU A 806 13.52 11.49 26.08
CA LEU A 806 14.73 11.37 26.90
C LEU A 806 15.67 10.31 26.33
N LEU A 807 15.15 9.14 25.95
CA LEU A 807 15.95 8.07 25.37
C LEU A 807 16.57 8.49 24.03
N GLU A 808 15.85 9.23 23.17
CA GLU A 808 16.42 9.82 21.94
C GLU A 808 17.54 10.82 22.24
N ILE A 809 17.42 11.66 23.28
CA ILE A 809 18.53 12.50 23.74
C ILE A 809 19.75 11.66 24.13
N LEU A 810 19.54 10.57 24.88
CA LEU A 810 20.64 9.67 25.27
C LEU A 810 21.29 9.00 24.06
N ILE A 811 20.52 8.66 23.02
CA ILE A 811 21.04 8.12 21.75
C ILE A 811 22.01 9.13 21.10
N LEU A 812 21.64 10.41 21.05
CA LEU A 812 22.52 11.46 20.49
C LEU A 812 23.83 11.59 21.28
N VAL A 813 23.75 11.54 22.61
CA VAL A 813 24.92 11.66 23.51
C VAL A 813 25.86 10.47 23.36
N VAL A 814 25.31 9.26 23.27
CA VAL A 814 26.07 8.01 23.10
C VAL A 814 26.74 7.97 21.72
N SER A 815 26.04 8.44 20.68
CA SER A 815 26.54 8.42 19.30
C SER A 815 27.60 9.50 19.01
N ALA A 816 27.70 10.53 19.86
CA ALA A 816 28.65 11.63 19.70
C ALA A 816 30.12 11.16 19.72
N PRO A 817 31.03 11.74 18.92
CA PRO A 817 32.42 11.29 18.85
C PRO A 817 33.30 11.67 20.06
N SER A 818 32.85 12.57 20.94
CA SER A 818 33.68 13.07 22.05
C SER A 818 33.88 12.04 23.17
N ASN A 819 35.14 11.93 23.64
CA ASN A 819 35.51 11.07 24.76
C ASN A 819 34.88 11.51 26.11
N ALA A 820 34.46 12.77 26.24
CA ALA A 820 33.78 13.27 27.45
C ALA A 820 32.50 12.47 27.74
N PHE A 821 31.83 11.99 26.69
CA PHE A 821 30.56 11.26 26.82
C PHE A 821 30.73 9.77 27.20
N LYS A 822 31.97 9.27 27.27
CA LYS A 822 32.24 7.90 27.76
C LYS A 822 31.88 7.75 29.25
N ALA A 823 32.04 8.82 30.04
CA ALA A 823 31.76 8.81 31.47
C ALA A 823 30.27 8.59 31.81
N PHE A 824 29.36 8.79 30.85
CA PHE A 824 27.91 8.62 31.04
C PHE A 824 27.40 7.23 30.74
N VAL A 825 28.15 6.41 29.99
CA VAL A 825 27.71 5.08 29.59
C VAL A 825 27.27 4.24 30.81
N PRO A 826 28.01 4.21 31.95
CA PRO A 826 27.57 3.48 33.14
C PRO A 826 26.25 3.99 33.73
N SER A 827 26.05 5.32 33.79
CA SER A 827 24.81 5.89 34.34
C SER A 827 23.62 5.63 33.42
N ILE A 828 23.83 5.66 32.10
CA ILE A 828 22.82 5.34 31.10
C ILE A 828 22.47 3.86 31.15
N THR A 829 23.46 2.96 31.19
CA THR A 829 23.20 1.51 31.28
C THR A 829 22.50 1.16 32.59
N THR A 830 22.89 1.77 33.72
CA THR A 830 22.21 1.59 35.01
C THR A 830 20.76 2.04 34.97
N LEU A 831 20.45 3.20 34.37
CA LEU A 831 19.07 3.68 34.21
C LEU A 831 18.25 2.74 33.31
N CYS A 832 18.80 2.39 32.14
CA CYS A 832 18.11 1.58 31.15
C CYS A 832 17.86 0.15 31.65
N LEU A 833 18.87 -0.52 32.22
CA LEU A 833 18.75 -1.89 32.71
C LEU A 833 18.08 -1.97 34.09
N GLY A 834 18.26 -0.95 34.93
CA GLY A 834 17.76 -0.95 36.31
C GLY A 834 16.33 -0.42 36.47
N GLN A 835 15.90 0.54 35.65
CA GLN A 835 14.60 1.21 35.82
C GLN A 835 13.70 1.14 34.58
N VAL A 836 14.24 1.36 33.36
CA VAL A 836 13.43 1.40 32.13
C VAL A 836 13.06 0.01 31.63
N TRP A 837 14.03 -0.91 31.52
CA TRP A 837 13.80 -2.27 31.05
C TRP A 837 12.82 -3.05 31.96
N PRO A 838 12.92 -2.97 33.31
CA PRO A 838 11.91 -3.57 34.19
C PRO A 838 10.53 -2.91 34.10
N ALA A 839 10.46 -1.59 33.83
CA ALA A 839 9.18 -0.88 33.71
C ALA A 839 8.40 -1.24 32.44
N VAL A 840 9.11 -1.60 31.36
CA VAL A 840 8.53 -2.15 30.12
C VAL A 840 8.28 -3.67 30.24
N GLY A 841 8.73 -4.29 31.34
CA GLY A 841 8.81 -5.75 31.53
C GLY A 841 7.49 -6.51 31.62
N ASN A 842 7.55 -7.77 31.16
CA ASN A 842 6.53 -8.81 30.93
C ASN A 842 5.66 -8.68 29.67
N ASP A 843 5.45 -7.49 29.09
CA ASP A 843 4.74 -7.36 27.81
C ASP A 843 5.30 -6.18 26.98
N LEU A 844 6.39 -6.45 26.23
CA LEU A 844 7.05 -5.47 25.36
C LEU A 844 6.10 -4.92 24.28
N SER A 845 5.03 -5.66 23.96
CA SER A 845 4.00 -5.25 23.01
C SER A 845 3.02 -4.21 23.56
N ALA A 846 2.94 -4.05 24.89
CA ALA A 846 2.05 -3.08 25.52
C ALA A 846 2.51 -1.62 25.27
N HIS A 847 3.80 -1.41 25.04
CA HIS A 847 4.42 -0.10 24.81
C HIS A 847 5.45 -0.17 23.66
N PRO A 848 4.98 -0.23 22.39
CA PRO A 848 5.86 -0.47 21.25
C PRO A 848 6.85 0.67 21.02
N ASP A 849 6.42 1.93 21.08
CA ASP A 849 7.26 3.09 20.81
C ASP A 849 8.45 3.19 21.78
N THR A 850 8.20 3.10 23.08
CA THR A 850 9.25 3.10 24.11
C THR A 850 10.20 1.92 23.94
N THR A 851 9.69 0.74 23.60
CA THR A 851 10.51 -0.45 23.35
C THR A 851 11.44 -0.26 22.15
N LEU A 852 10.92 0.29 21.04
CA LEU A 852 11.70 0.58 19.83
C LEU A 852 12.83 1.57 20.12
N VAL A 853 12.55 2.66 20.84
CA VAL A 853 13.57 3.66 21.19
C VAL A 853 14.60 3.08 22.18
N LEU A 854 14.18 2.28 23.15
CA LEU A 854 15.09 1.61 24.09
C LEU A 854 16.03 0.64 23.38
N LEU A 855 15.52 -0.18 22.46
CA LEU A 855 16.33 -1.09 21.63
C LEU A 855 17.28 -0.31 20.72
N LYS A 856 16.85 0.83 20.17
CA LYS A 856 17.70 1.76 19.40
C LYS A 856 18.84 2.32 20.26
N LEU A 857 18.58 2.63 21.53
CA LEU A 857 19.60 3.07 22.48
C LEU A 857 20.61 1.97 22.80
N PHE A 858 20.14 0.76 23.11
CA PHE A 858 21.01 -0.40 23.31
C PHE A 858 21.89 -0.68 22.08
N TYR A 859 21.30 -0.64 20.89
CA TYR A 859 22.04 -0.75 19.64
C TYR A 859 23.11 0.35 19.53
N SER A 860 22.75 1.60 19.81
CA SER A 860 23.67 2.75 19.72
C SER A 860 24.84 2.65 20.69
N ILE A 861 24.60 2.16 21.92
CA ILE A 861 25.64 1.89 22.93
C ILE A 861 26.63 0.86 22.39
N LEU A 862 26.15 -0.26 21.87
CA LEU A 862 27.02 -1.31 21.29
C LEU A 862 27.74 -0.81 20.03
N MET A 863 27.07 -0.04 19.18
CA MET A 863 27.59 0.41 17.90
C MET A 863 28.70 1.47 18.04
N HIS A 864 28.55 2.42 18.98
CA HIS A 864 29.46 3.57 19.10
C HIS A 864 30.39 3.53 20.32
N ARG A 865 30.01 2.79 21.38
CA ARG A 865 30.77 2.70 22.65
C ARG A 865 31.26 1.29 22.95
N TRP A 866 31.57 0.52 21.90
CA TRP A 866 32.13 -0.84 22.02
C TRP A 866 33.33 -0.94 22.99
N GLN A 867 34.15 0.12 23.04
CA GLN A 867 35.32 0.22 23.93
C GLN A 867 35.00 0.13 25.43
N TYR A 868 33.75 0.37 25.84
CA TYR A 868 33.29 0.22 27.22
C TYR A 868 33.21 -1.24 27.66
N PHE A 869 32.92 -2.16 26.73
CA PHE A 869 32.86 -3.59 27.00
C PHE A 869 34.17 -4.30 26.68
N TYR A 870 34.85 -3.85 25.63
CA TYR A 870 36.12 -4.41 25.15
C TYR A 870 37.19 -3.32 25.09
N ASN A 871 38.10 -3.29 26.07
CA ASN A 871 39.17 -2.30 26.07
C ASN A 871 40.17 -2.60 24.95
N ALA A 872 40.34 -1.65 24.04
CA ALA A 872 41.43 -1.69 23.06
C ALA A 872 42.75 -1.26 23.74
N SER A 873 43.29 -2.11 24.62
CA SER A 873 44.66 -1.92 25.08
C SER A 873 45.61 -2.13 23.89
N ILE A 874 46.25 -1.04 23.46
CA ILE A 874 47.20 -0.95 22.32
C ILE A 874 48.44 -1.87 22.49
N LEU A 875 48.53 -2.69 23.54
CA LEU A 875 49.65 -3.61 23.81
C LEU A 875 49.56 -5.00 23.15
N HIS A 876 48.53 -5.31 22.36
CA HIS A 876 48.42 -6.62 21.67
C HIS A 876 48.93 -6.66 20.22
N THR A 877 49.53 -5.58 19.70
CA THR A 877 50.14 -5.59 18.35
C THR A 877 51.42 -6.43 18.24
N LEU A 878 51.81 -7.14 19.31
CA LEU A 878 52.98 -8.02 19.34
C LEU A 878 52.59 -9.43 19.84
N GLY A 879 51.89 -10.20 18.99
CA GLY A 879 52.26 -11.61 18.81
C GLY A 879 51.52 -12.72 19.57
N HIS A 880 50.31 -12.53 20.11
CA HIS A 880 49.48 -13.66 20.56
C HIS A 880 48.04 -13.50 20.08
N THR A 881 47.57 -14.44 19.24
CA THR A 881 46.32 -14.36 18.47
C THR A 881 45.14 -15.14 19.07
N ASP A 882 45.23 -15.75 20.25
CA ASP A 882 44.15 -16.62 20.76
C ASP A 882 43.98 -16.57 22.30
N GLU A 883 44.14 -15.40 22.93
CA GLU A 883 43.66 -15.21 24.31
C GLU A 883 42.41 -14.32 24.31
N ASP A 884 41.36 -14.81 24.98
CA ASP A 884 40.05 -14.17 25.12
C ASP A 884 40.18 -12.71 25.55
N GLU A 885 39.70 -11.77 24.72
CA GLU A 885 39.63 -10.36 25.10
C GLU A 885 38.82 -10.24 26.42
N PRO A 886 39.42 -9.72 27.51
CA PRO A 886 38.72 -9.60 28.79
C PRO A 886 37.57 -8.59 28.67
N VAL A 887 36.36 -9.02 29.03
CA VAL A 887 35.15 -8.18 28.99
C VAL A 887 34.97 -7.49 30.34
N GLU A 888 35.11 -6.16 30.38
CA GLU A 888 35.11 -5.37 31.62
C GLU A 888 33.72 -5.14 32.25
N HIS A 889 32.63 -5.36 31.49
CA HIS A 889 31.23 -5.25 31.96
C HIS A 889 30.34 -6.38 31.40
N LYS A 890 30.69 -7.64 31.73
CA LYS A 890 30.05 -8.82 31.13
C LYS A 890 28.54 -8.92 31.42
N GLU A 891 28.10 -8.62 32.65
CA GLU A 891 26.69 -8.75 33.04
C GLU A 891 25.79 -7.77 32.29
N GLU A 892 26.22 -6.51 32.16
CA GLU A 892 25.50 -5.48 31.39
C GLU A 892 25.40 -5.85 29.90
N LEU A 893 26.49 -6.35 29.31
CA LEU A 893 26.50 -6.78 27.91
C LEU A 893 25.52 -7.94 27.67
N VAL A 894 25.51 -8.94 28.56
CA VAL A 894 24.60 -10.08 28.45
C VAL A 894 23.15 -9.62 28.61
N ALA A 895 22.84 -8.77 29.58
CA ALA A 895 21.49 -8.24 29.78
C ALA A 895 20.96 -7.49 28.55
N ILE A 896 21.80 -6.67 27.91
CA ILE A 896 21.44 -5.97 26.66
C ILE A 896 21.17 -6.98 25.52
N LEU A 897 22.02 -7.99 25.37
CA LEU A 897 21.82 -9.01 24.33
C LEU A 897 20.59 -9.88 24.61
N GLU A 898 20.31 -10.19 25.87
CA GLU A 898 19.08 -10.88 26.27
C GLU A 898 17.84 -10.03 25.96
N ALA A 899 17.90 -8.70 26.11
CA ALA A 899 16.83 -7.80 25.70
C ALA A 899 16.53 -7.89 24.20
N PHE A 900 17.56 -7.94 23.34
CA PHE A 900 17.38 -8.21 21.91
C PHE A 900 16.79 -9.61 21.65
N GLY A 901 17.20 -10.63 22.42
CA GLY A 901 16.64 -11.98 22.32
C GLY A 901 15.16 -12.04 22.69
N GLN A 902 14.73 -11.34 23.73
CA GLN A 902 13.32 -11.25 24.14
C GLN A 902 12.47 -10.47 23.12
N ALA A 903 13.05 -9.44 22.49
CA ALA A 903 12.40 -8.68 21.42
C ALA A 903 12.12 -9.54 20.18
N LEU A 904 13.00 -10.51 19.85
CA LEU A 904 12.79 -11.47 18.77
C LEU A 904 11.68 -12.51 19.06
N LEU A 905 11.17 -12.58 20.29
CA LEU A 905 10.06 -13.46 20.66
C LEU A 905 8.70 -12.73 20.70
N GLN A 906 8.69 -11.40 20.51
CA GLN A 906 7.46 -10.61 20.54
C GLN A 906 6.67 -10.75 19.23
N PRO A 907 5.33 -10.59 19.27
CA PRO A 907 4.49 -10.66 18.08
C PRO A 907 4.54 -9.39 17.19
N ASP A 908 5.09 -8.28 17.70
CA ASP A 908 5.17 -7.02 16.96
C ASP A 908 6.27 -7.05 15.89
N VAL A 909 5.86 -6.84 14.63
CA VAL A 909 6.75 -6.92 13.45
C VAL A 909 7.83 -5.84 13.46
N ASN A 910 7.54 -4.64 13.97
CA ASN A 910 8.50 -3.52 13.98
C ASN A 910 9.59 -3.75 15.02
N ILE A 911 9.21 -4.21 16.22
CA ILE A 911 10.16 -4.57 17.29
C ILE A 911 11.06 -5.69 16.79
N PHE A 912 10.48 -6.75 16.23
CA PHE A 912 11.23 -7.87 15.68
C PHE A 912 12.20 -7.43 14.59
N ARG A 913 11.72 -6.66 13.59
CA ARG A 913 12.52 -6.18 12.46
C ARG A 913 13.71 -5.34 12.94
N GLN A 914 13.49 -4.37 13.82
CA GLN A 914 14.55 -3.50 14.32
C GLN A 914 15.61 -4.28 15.12
N SER A 915 15.18 -5.22 15.97
CA SER A 915 16.10 -6.07 16.72
C SER A 915 16.97 -6.94 15.81
N LEU A 916 16.37 -7.57 14.80
CA LEU A 916 17.09 -8.41 13.85
C LEU A 916 18.11 -7.60 13.03
N GLN A 917 17.68 -6.47 12.47
CA GLN A 917 18.56 -5.57 11.69
C GLN A 917 19.69 -5.00 12.55
N GLY A 918 19.40 -4.63 13.80
CA GLY A 918 20.39 -4.14 14.75
C GLY A 918 21.49 -5.18 15.03
N LEU A 919 21.11 -6.44 15.25
CA LEU A 919 22.07 -7.54 15.49
C LEU A 919 22.95 -7.82 14.26
N GLU A 920 22.36 -7.86 13.06
CA GLU A 920 23.12 -8.09 11.83
C GLU A 920 24.12 -6.97 11.56
N GLN A 921 23.73 -5.71 11.75
CA GLN A 921 24.64 -4.57 11.59
C GLN A 921 25.77 -4.58 12.62
N LEU A 922 25.47 -4.93 13.88
CA LEU A 922 26.49 -5.12 14.93
C LEU A 922 27.45 -6.25 14.58
N ASN A 923 26.95 -7.34 13.98
CA ASN A 923 27.80 -8.43 13.51
C ASN A 923 28.69 -8.00 12.34
N VAL A 924 28.18 -7.26 11.36
CA VAL A 924 28.97 -6.74 10.22
C VAL A 924 30.13 -5.86 10.72
N ARG A 925 29.89 -4.98 11.70
CA ARG A 925 30.91 -4.05 12.18
C ARG A 925 31.88 -4.65 13.20
N TRP A 926 31.36 -5.38 14.20
CA TRP A 926 32.15 -5.84 15.36
C TRP A 926 32.41 -7.34 15.39
N ARG A 927 31.88 -8.09 14.41
CA ARG A 927 31.89 -9.56 14.39
C ARG A 927 31.32 -10.15 15.67
N LEU A 928 30.22 -9.56 16.14
CA LEU A 928 29.56 -9.88 17.41
C LEU A 928 29.37 -11.39 17.60
N TYR A 929 28.93 -12.11 16.56
CA TYR A 929 28.63 -13.54 16.68
C TYR A 929 29.88 -14.40 16.87
N GLN A 930 31.07 -13.90 16.50
CA GLN A 930 32.35 -14.61 16.69
C GLN A 930 32.93 -14.46 18.10
N ARG A 931 32.41 -13.52 18.90
CA ARG A 931 32.90 -13.25 20.27
C ARG A 931 32.47 -14.36 21.23
N THR A 932 33.33 -14.72 22.18
CA THR A 932 33.12 -15.87 23.07
C THR A 932 31.88 -15.77 23.94
N VAL A 933 31.52 -14.56 24.40
CA VAL A 933 30.26 -14.32 25.14
C VAL A 933 29.05 -14.76 24.31
N PHE A 934 28.95 -14.33 23.05
CA PHE A 934 27.83 -14.66 22.17
C PHE A 934 27.89 -16.13 21.71
N LYS A 935 29.07 -16.58 21.26
CA LYS A 935 29.31 -17.92 20.72
C LYS A 935 29.03 -19.04 21.73
N VAL A 936 29.32 -18.83 23.01
CA VAL A 936 29.18 -19.88 24.03
C VAL A 936 27.82 -19.83 24.74
N HIS A 937 27.25 -18.63 24.97
CA HIS A 937 26.09 -18.49 25.86
C HIS A 937 24.77 -18.14 25.15
N LEU A 938 24.81 -17.59 23.93
CA LEU A 938 23.63 -16.99 23.28
C LEU A 938 23.30 -17.60 21.92
N ILE A 939 24.28 -18.04 21.13
CA ILE A 939 24.06 -18.47 19.74
C ILE A 939 22.97 -19.55 19.60
N GLU A 940 22.95 -20.54 20.49
CA GLU A 940 21.95 -21.62 20.47
C GLU A 940 20.55 -21.09 20.78
N ARG A 941 20.42 -20.20 21.78
CA ARG A 941 19.13 -19.59 22.16
C ARG A 941 18.54 -18.73 21.03
N PHE A 942 19.38 -17.95 20.36
CA PHE A 942 18.96 -17.11 19.24
C PHE A 942 18.57 -17.95 18.01
N LEU A 943 19.37 -18.98 17.67
CA LEU A 943 19.00 -19.90 16.60
C LEU A 943 17.69 -20.62 16.92
N MET A 944 17.51 -21.13 18.13
CA MET A 944 16.25 -21.76 18.56
C MET A 944 15.06 -20.79 18.44
N ALA A 945 15.22 -19.53 18.85
CA ALA A 945 14.17 -18.51 18.74
C ALA A 945 13.78 -18.27 17.28
N LEU A 946 14.75 -18.03 16.39
CA LEU A 946 14.49 -17.77 14.97
C LEU A 946 13.86 -18.98 14.25
N PHE A 947 14.35 -20.18 14.52
CA PHE A 947 13.75 -21.42 13.99
C PHE A 947 12.33 -21.65 14.51
N THR A 948 12.07 -21.32 15.78
CA THR A 948 10.72 -21.40 16.38
C THR A 948 9.77 -20.39 15.74
N VAL A 949 10.22 -19.16 15.51
CA VAL A 949 9.45 -18.10 14.83
C VAL A 949 9.09 -18.52 13.40
N LEU A 950 10.04 -19.07 12.64
CA LEU A 950 9.78 -19.61 11.30
C LEU A 950 8.79 -20.78 11.32
N SER A 951 8.89 -21.66 12.33
CA SER A 951 7.97 -22.80 12.49
C SER A 951 6.55 -22.36 12.84
N GLN A 952 6.40 -21.31 13.67
CA GLN A 952 5.10 -20.79 14.13
C GLN A 952 4.38 -19.84 13.15
N GLN A 953 5.04 -19.40 12.07
CA GLN A 953 4.51 -18.42 11.11
C GLN A 953 4.16 -17.03 11.68
N SER A 954 4.67 -16.65 12.86
CA SER A 954 4.32 -15.35 13.46
C SER A 954 4.80 -14.16 12.62
N HIS A 955 5.89 -14.31 11.87
CA HIS A 955 6.55 -13.23 11.10
C HIS A 955 6.85 -13.62 9.65
N ASN A 956 5.89 -14.22 8.93
CA ASN A 956 6.10 -14.69 7.54
C ASN A 956 6.62 -13.60 6.58
N LEU A 957 6.24 -12.34 6.77
CA LEU A 957 6.72 -11.21 5.96
C LEU A 957 8.25 -11.02 6.04
N LEU A 958 8.89 -11.50 7.10
CA LEU A 958 10.32 -11.39 7.36
C LEU A 958 11.04 -12.74 7.18
N ALA A 959 10.39 -13.76 6.60
CA ALA A 959 10.96 -15.11 6.51
C ALA A 959 12.34 -15.14 5.83
N ASP A 960 12.53 -14.35 4.76
CA ASP A 960 13.81 -14.21 4.08
C ASP A 960 14.85 -13.50 4.97
N GLU A 961 14.48 -12.38 5.61
CA GLU A 961 15.36 -11.65 6.54
C GLU A 961 15.81 -12.56 7.71
N ILE A 962 14.89 -13.34 8.28
CA ILE A 962 15.18 -14.31 9.35
C ILE A 962 16.11 -15.41 8.86
N ALA A 963 15.85 -15.97 7.67
CA ALA A 963 16.68 -17.02 7.11
C ALA A 963 18.09 -16.51 6.73
N THR A 964 18.25 -15.24 6.38
CA THR A 964 19.59 -14.64 6.24
C THR A 964 20.31 -14.49 7.57
N ALA A 965 19.62 -14.08 8.65
CA ALA A 965 20.22 -14.00 9.98
C ALA A 965 20.62 -15.39 10.52
N ILE A 966 19.82 -16.43 10.25
CA ILE A 966 20.16 -17.82 10.56
C ILE A 966 21.46 -18.22 9.84
N HIS A 967 21.64 -17.85 8.56
CA HIS A 967 22.90 -18.08 7.85
C HIS A 967 24.07 -17.34 8.51
N SER A 968 23.91 -16.05 8.84
CA SER A 968 24.94 -15.27 9.54
C SER A 968 25.38 -15.93 10.85
N LEU A 969 24.42 -16.43 11.65
CA LEU A 969 24.70 -17.14 12.90
C LEU A 969 25.34 -18.51 12.67
N ALA A 970 24.83 -19.31 11.73
CA ALA A 970 25.36 -20.63 11.39
C ALA A 970 26.80 -20.56 10.83
N SER A 971 27.13 -19.49 10.10
CA SER A 971 28.44 -19.28 9.49
C SER A 971 29.59 -19.21 10.50
N VAL A 972 29.30 -18.87 11.76
CA VAL A 972 30.31 -18.80 12.84
C VAL A 972 30.89 -20.17 13.16
N ASN A 973 30.07 -21.23 13.12
CA ASN A 973 30.51 -22.60 13.32
C ASN A 973 29.61 -23.58 12.55
N ILE A 974 29.85 -23.67 11.24
CA ILE A 974 29.08 -24.50 10.32
C ILE A 974 29.11 -25.99 10.72
N ALA A 975 30.25 -26.48 11.22
CA ALA A 975 30.40 -27.86 11.66
C ALA A 975 29.53 -28.19 12.88
N TRP A 976 29.44 -27.27 13.85
CA TRP A 976 28.55 -27.41 15.01
C TRP A 976 27.07 -27.26 14.62
N PHE A 977 26.77 -26.34 13.70
CA PHE A 977 25.41 -26.13 13.20
C PHE A 977 24.83 -27.42 12.59
N PHE A 978 25.56 -28.04 11.65
CA PHE A 978 25.13 -29.29 11.02
C PHE A 978 25.24 -30.52 11.93
N GLY A 979 26.30 -30.59 12.75
CA GLY A 979 26.59 -31.77 13.55
C GLY A 979 25.85 -31.86 14.88
N HIS A 980 25.43 -30.72 15.45
CA HIS A 980 24.89 -30.67 16.80
C HIS A 980 23.59 -29.86 16.90
N PHE A 981 23.54 -28.64 16.37
CA PHE A 981 22.34 -27.79 16.51
C PHE A 981 21.14 -28.37 15.76
N LEU A 982 21.28 -28.67 14.47
CA LEU A 982 20.16 -29.14 13.64
C LEU A 982 19.55 -30.47 14.15
N PRO A 983 20.36 -31.49 14.53
CA PRO A 983 19.83 -32.69 15.19
C PRO A 983 19.11 -32.38 16.52
N THR A 984 19.66 -31.49 17.35
CA THR A 984 19.04 -31.12 18.63
C THR A 984 17.73 -30.38 18.43
N PHE A 985 17.66 -29.44 17.48
CA PHE A 985 16.42 -28.75 17.12
C PHE A 985 15.34 -29.74 16.66
N LEU A 986 15.66 -30.65 15.73
CA LEU A 986 14.72 -31.68 15.26
C LEU A 986 14.31 -32.65 16.38
N SER A 987 15.21 -32.95 17.32
CA SER A 987 14.87 -33.76 18.49
C SER A 987 13.89 -33.05 19.44
N SER A 988 13.98 -31.72 19.54
CA SER A 988 13.09 -30.87 20.35
C SER A 988 11.73 -30.59 19.70
N CYS A 989 11.57 -30.91 18.42
CA CYS A 989 10.29 -30.76 17.72
C CYS A 989 9.35 -31.93 18.06
N ASP A 990 8.24 -31.60 18.71
CA ASP A 990 7.16 -32.54 18.98
C ASP A 990 6.39 -32.88 17.68
N GLY A 991 5.91 -34.12 17.58
CA GLY A 991 5.03 -34.56 16.49
C GLY A 991 5.72 -34.96 15.19
N VAL A 992 6.99 -35.41 15.24
CA VAL A 992 7.73 -35.96 14.08
C VAL A 992 8.40 -37.28 14.49
N ASP A 993 8.27 -38.34 13.68
CA ASP A 993 8.88 -39.65 13.97
C ASP A 993 10.40 -39.69 13.61
N ASP A 994 11.11 -40.71 14.09
CA ASP A 994 12.57 -40.81 13.89
C ASP A 994 12.97 -41.01 12.42
N MET A 995 12.09 -41.58 11.59
CA MET A 995 12.32 -41.78 10.16
C MET A 995 12.15 -40.47 9.38
N GLN A 996 11.15 -39.67 9.73
CA GLN A 996 10.87 -38.34 9.19
C GLN A 996 11.99 -37.37 9.59
N LYS A 997 12.49 -37.43 10.83
CA LYS A 997 13.67 -36.67 11.27
C LYS A 997 14.91 -37.04 10.45
N ALA A 998 15.14 -38.32 10.18
CA ALA A 998 16.25 -38.76 9.33
C ALA A 998 16.10 -38.27 7.88
N THR A 999 14.87 -38.32 7.33
CA THR A 999 14.57 -37.84 5.97
C THR A 999 14.76 -36.33 5.83
N LEU A 1000 14.34 -35.55 6.84
CA LEU A 1000 14.56 -34.09 6.89
C LEU A 1000 16.05 -33.74 6.94
N LEU A 1001 16.86 -34.51 7.67
CA LEU A 1001 18.32 -34.34 7.74
C LEU A 1001 19.03 -34.74 6.44
N GLU A 1002 18.54 -35.77 5.75
CA GLU A 1002 19.10 -36.23 4.48
C GLU A 1002 18.79 -35.26 3.33
N ASN A 1003 17.58 -34.68 3.32
CA ASN A 1003 17.14 -33.72 2.31
C ASN A 1003 17.70 -32.30 2.51
N PHE A 1004 18.33 -32.01 3.65
CA PHE A 1004 18.92 -30.71 3.92
C PHE A 1004 20.23 -30.53 3.13
N ASP A 1005 20.29 -29.55 2.23
CA ASP A 1005 21.50 -29.24 1.49
C ASP A 1005 22.57 -28.68 2.44
N LYS A 1006 23.77 -29.28 2.42
CA LYS A 1006 24.91 -28.90 3.29
C LYS A 1006 25.78 -27.81 2.67
N SER A 1007 25.27 -27.12 1.66
CA SER A 1007 25.95 -26.00 1.04
C SER A 1007 26.16 -24.84 2.04
N THR A 1008 27.24 -24.08 1.87
CA THR A 1008 27.64 -22.99 2.79
C THR A 1008 27.30 -21.60 2.24
N ASP A 1009 26.83 -21.54 1.00
CA ASP A 1009 26.47 -20.31 0.32
C ASP A 1009 25.12 -19.77 0.84
N GLN A 1010 25.06 -18.45 1.00
CA GLN A 1010 23.91 -17.76 1.60
C GLN A 1010 22.56 -18.08 0.92
N PRO A 1011 22.39 -17.95 -0.42
CA PRO A 1011 21.06 -18.14 -1.02
C PRO A 1011 20.57 -19.58 -0.92
N THR A 1012 21.47 -20.57 -1.05
CA THR A 1012 21.09 -21.99 -0.99
C THR A 1012 20.83 -22.45 0.43
N LEU A 1013 21.59 -21.98 1.43
CA LEU A 1013 21.30 -22.29 2.83
C LEU A 1013 19.97 -21.65 3.28
N THR A 1014 19.72 -20.38 2.95
CA THR A 1014 18.45 -19.69 3.24
C THR A 1014 17.27 -20.44 2.65
N ARG A 1015 17.35 -20.85 1.36
CA ARG A 1015 16.33 -21.66 0.71
C ARG A 1015 16.14 -23.02 1.41
N SER A 1016 17.23 -23.68 1.80
CA SER A 1016 17.19 -24.98 2.47
C SER A 1016 16.58 -24.90 3.86
N VAL A 1017 16.84 -23.82 4.61
CA VAL A 1017 16.20 -23.56 5.91
C VAL A 1017 14.69 -23.37 5.74
N LEU A 1018 14.26 -22.55 4.78
CA LEU A 1018 12.83 -22.33 4.51
C LEU A 1018 12.13 -23.62 4.05
N GLN A 1019 12.81 -24.41 3.21
CA GLN A 1019 12.33 -25.72 2.77
C GLN A 1019 12.20 -26.71 3.93
N LEU A 1020 13.22 -26.81 4.79
CA LEU A 1020 13.18 -27.65 5.98
C LEU A 1020 12.00 -27.30 6.89
N ILE A 1021 11.76 -26.01 7.12
CA ILE A 1021 10.66 -25.54 7.97
C ILE A 1021 9.30 -25.82 7.32
N ALA A 1022 9.17 -25.68 5.99
CA ALA A 1022 7.96 -26.08 5.27
C ALA A 1022 7.69 -27.59 5.43
N ASP A 1023 8.69 -28.43 5.21
CA ASP A 1023 8.54 -29.89 5.32
C ASP A 1023 8.28 -30.33 6.77
N LEU A 1024 8.97 -29.73 7.76
CA LEU A 1024 8.75 -29.99 9.18
C LEU A 1024 7.32 -29.69 9.62
N ARG A 1025 6.76 -28.56 9.16
CA ARG A 1025 5.36 -28.20 9.45
C ARG A 1025 4.39 -29.19 8.84
N CYS A 1026 4.66 -29.68 7.63
CA CYS A 1026 3.85 -30.72 7.01
C CYS A 1026 3.80 -31.97 7.91
N TYR A 1027 4.95 -32.44 8.39
CA TYR A 1027 5.00 -33.61 9.29
C TYR A 1027 4.27 -33.37 10.61
N GLN A 1028 4.43 -32.20 11.23
CA GLN A 1028 3.70 -31.83 12.45
C GLN A 1028 2.17 -31.75 12.24
N PHE A 1029 1.72 -31.36 11.04
CA PHE A 1029 0.30 -31.30 10.70
C PHE A 1029 -0.36 -32.69 10.69
N PHE A 1030 0.36 -33.74 10.27
CA PHE A 1030 -0.17 -35.12 10.25
C PHE A 1030 -0.30 -35.76 11.65
N LEU A 1031 0.45 -35.27 12.64
CA LEU A 1031 0.60 -35.93 13.95
C LEU A 1031 0.05 -35.15 15.16
N ARG A 1032 -0.39 -33.89 15.02
CA ARG A 1032 -1.05 -33.17 16.15
C ARG A 1032 -2.37 -33.86 16.53
N PRO A 1033 -2.51 -34.43 17.76
CA PRO A 1033 -3.84 -34.64 18.32
C PRO A 1033 -4.50 -33.26 18.46
N GLY A 1034 -5.74 -33.15 17.97
CA GLY A 1034 -6.51 -31.90 18.03
C GLY A 1034 -6.86 -31.47 19.44
#